data_AF-A0A2E8VG08-F1
#
_entry.id   AF-A0A2E8VG08-F1
#
_cell.length_a   1.000
_cell.length_b   1.000
_cell.length_c   1.000
_cell.angle_alpha   90.00
_cell.angle_beta   90.00
_cell.angle_gamma   90.00
#
_symmetry.space_group_name_H-M   'P 1'
#
loop_
_entity.id
_entity.type
_entity.pdbx_description
1 polymer ?
#
loop_
_entity_poly.entity_id
_entity_poly.type
_entity_poly.pdbx_seq_one_letter_code
_entity_poly.pdbx_strand_id
1 'polypeptide(L)'
;MNRKLYYSIFLCFSLLLAGDTGKIVGKVTDSETGETLVGVNILLKGTSMGAASDADGNYIILNVPAASYTITASFIGYKTINVTDARVNADLTTIVNFAMEVSAVEGEEVIVEAKRPPIVRDQTATTTTVEDDDIVNMPVNSFDEIMTTMAGVVENNNADGGIHLRGGRTGEISYLVDGFLIENALYGGMSMDIAKDAISELSLITGAFNAEYGKAMSGIVNIVTKEGSSNYQAGVTTATDGFGGKKNNWGTSRNIINLSGPIIPGMGEIANFNFTADINKSRGNLWKNQLPRDVLTFDFDGDGVYDEDDGDTYAMADITANGIADTVQLKKGAWEETGTFNDYQRITGKLVIKPLKNAKITLGTNYYQSEAKGFSMSYRQLPDRYSTSFGSTAQTNFKLNYSISDNMSLTIKAQNYSRDSHNGYKPLLNKQHQLWGKEVSIPSDWENYIPATVVAGENMNWFSYYAEPYADWNGDGQYSPFGAAEYWKDSNGNGTWDEGEFYNDWNGDGSWTIIRDIDGDGVPDPENFVDVDGDGYYDVGVDPRLREGDAYDGTSNYEFYGQYPVVNFFGDTIREGYSTYHDYQWYGTSYNEYGAELTWQVNDVHQIKTGFDNKKHKISNFSGGNIGGGPFGNTSDPSWIMYEFEPEEASFYIQDKMEYKEFIINVGLRYDALDPNSRYPDPSRKLLYQYDGQAYAPSDLSQLSEQQMQQADWGYAAIDDDGIPLTDGDGNFIFEPAKWASYKKKWSPRIGFGYPITDNIAFHASYGQFFDYPNLSSAYAYTNSNGASGLAPGLTGINVDNFNFGNSYSPFPVNTADFYIPAIGSPNVRPERTVQYEFGFRSFIAETYIMSMTVYYKDIYDLISATIYDADPAQYSLYENHDYANVRGFELELRKNFKNNIAWYMNYTLSKAEGSAPNEFFHWDVAYLASVYGWRDYNRTFNMSWDQTHVINYGIDYQHPKGFGLNLIGNYGSGLPYTPTDARGRPIDDPYSARMPSTSVVNMRAYYDLSLMSANLRIYADIDNLLDQTNIYNVFTDTGTADESTNPNTSPMWMHRPYYWQAPRHIEIGITVRL
;
A
#
# COMPACT_ATOMS: atom_id res chain seq x y z
N MET A 1 40.99 9.27 24.49
CA MET A 1 39.61 9.12 24.00
C MET A 1 39.05 7.76 24.45
N ASN A 2 38.71 7.57 25.75
CA ASN A 2 38.21 6.27 26.25
C ASN A 2 37.56 6.31 27.66
N ARG A 3 36.69 7.30 27.95
CA ARG A 3 35.92 7.36 29.22
C ARG A 3 34.48 7.88 29.12
N LYS A 4 34.03 8.41 27.98
CA LYS A 4 32.62 8.84 27.80
C LYS A 4 31.69 7.68 27.43
N LEU A 5 32.16 6.71 26.63
CA LEU A 5 31.33 5.60 26.10
C LEU A 5 30.65 4.77 27.22
N TYR A 6 31.34 4.53 28.32
CA TYR A 6 30.77 3.80 29.47
C TYR A 6 29.64 4.55 30.19
N TYR A 7 29.63 5.89 30.17
CA TYR A 7 28.50 6.65 30.71
C TYR A 7 27.30 6.68 29.75
N SER A 8 27.53 6.63 28.44
CA SER A 8 26.45 6.45 27.45
C SER A 8 25.81 5.06 27.56
N ILE A 9 26.62 4.00 27.72
CA ILE A 9 26.12 2.62 27.84
C ILE A 9 25.38 2.38 29.17
N PHE A 10 25.79 3.03 30.26
CA PHE A 10 25.14 2.86 31.57
C PHE A 10 23.87 3.71 31.77
N LEU A 11 23.56 4.65 30.86
CA LEU A 11 22.34 5.46 30.95
C LEU A 11 21.12 4.83 30.24
N CYS A 12 21.31 3.85 29.36
CA CYS A 12 20.23 3.19 28.62
C CYS A 12 19.44 2.15 29.44
N PHE A 13 19.78 1.93 30.72
CA PHE A 13 19.25 0.83 31.54
C PHE A 13 18.12 1.25 32.49
N SER A 14 17.07 1.92 31.98
CA SER A 14 15.91 2.34 32.80
C SER A 14 14.62 2.63 32.00
N LEU A 15 14.19 1.72 31.11
CA LEU A 15 13.10 1.97 30.13
C LEU A 15 12.01 0.87 30.05
N LEU A 16 11.24 0.71 31.14
CA LEU A 16 9.75 0.87 31.22
C LEU A 16 8.86 0.37 30.01
N LEU A 17 7.83 -0.53 30.00
CA LEU A 17 6.68 -0.88 30.89
C LEU A 17 5.44 -1.73 30.32
N ALA A 18 5.02 -1.82 29.03
CA ALA A 18 3.68 -2.39 28.56
C ALA A 18 3.62 -3.55 27.54
N GLY A 19 2.44 -4.16 27.36
CA GLY A 19 1.97 -4.74 26.08
C GLY A 19 0.47 -4.44 25.82
N ASP A 20 -0.19 -5.16 24.90
CA ASP A 20 -1.68 -5.16 24.77
C ASP A 20 -2.34 -6.09 25.79
N THR A 21 -3.55 -5.73 26.26
CA THR A 21 -4.16 -6.35 27.45
C THR A 21 -5.68 -6.30 27.50
N GLY A 22 -6.31 -7.31 28.11
CA GLY A 22 -7.69 -7.34 28.55
C GLY A 22 -7.85 -7.37 30.09
N LYS A 23 -9.02 -7.82 30.55
CA LYS A 23 -9.46 -7.85 31.96
C LYS A 23 -9.92 -9.26 32.35
N ILE A 24 -9.58 -9.72 33.56
CA ILE A 24 -10.19 -10.92 34.15
C ILE A 24 -11.07 -10.49 35.32
N VAL A 25 -12.27 -11.04 35.41
CA VAL A 25 -13.14 -10.93 36.59
C VAL A 25 -13.64 -12.31 37.01
N GLY A 26 -14.10 -12.42 38.25
CA GLY A 26 -14.68 -13.68 38.71
C GLY A 26 -15.27 -13.61 40.10
N LYS A 27 -15.94 -14.69 40.49
CA LYS A 27 -16.46 -14.92 41.84
C LYS A 27 -15.95 -16.24 42.40
N VAL A 28 -15.65 -16.25 43.69
CA VAL A 28 -15.21 -17.43 44.44
C VAL A 28 -16.25 -17.82 45.49
N THR A 29 -16.70 -19.06 45.44
CA THR A 29 -17.69 -19.64 46.36
C THR A 29 -17.24 -20.99 46.88
N ASP A 30 -17.67 -21.34 48.08
CA ASP A 30 -17.56 -22.70 48.63
C ASP A 30 -18.45 -23.68 47.83
N SER A 31 -17.94 -24.89 47.54
CA SER A 31 -18.66 -25.89 46.73
C SER A 31 -19.75 -26.67 47.48
N GLU A 32 -19.69 -26.76 48.81
CA GLU A 32 -20.69 -27.44 49.64
C GLU A 32 -21.77 -26.48 50.19
N THR A 33 -21.38 -25.27 50.61
CA THR A 33 -22.31 -24.29 51.21
C THR A 33 -22.86 -23.27 50.21
N GLY A 34 -22.14 -23.00 49.12
CA GLY A 34 -22.43 -21.92 48.18
C GLY A 34 -22.16 -20.51 48.73
N GLU A 35 -21.56 -20.39 49.92
CA GLU A 35 -21.21 -19.10 50.51
C GLU A 35 -19.98 -18.48 49.83
N THR A 36 -19.86 -17.15 49.91
CA THR A 36 -18.84 -16.37 49.21
C THR A 36 -17.53 -16.31 50.01
N LEU A 37 -16.42 -16.68 49.38
CA LEU A 37 -15.13 -16.81 50.07
C LEU A 37 -14.29 -15.53 49.92
N VAL A 38 -13.98 -14.92 51.06
CA VAL A 38 -13.26 -13.64 51.19
C VAL A 38 -11.76 -13.87 51.39
N GLY A 39 -10.90 -13.14 50.68
CA GLY A 39 -9.45 -13.23 50.81
C GLY A 39 -8.81 -14.49 50.19
N VAL A 40 -9.50 -15.15 49.26
CA VAL A 40 -8.92 -16.18 48.39
C VAL A 40 -7.89 -15.52 47.49
N ASN A 41 -6.73 -16.16 47.29
CA ASN A 41 -5.66 -15.65 46.45
C ASN A 41 -5.72 -16.28 45.06
N ILE A 42 -6.00 -15.47 44.03
CA ILE A 42 -6.06 -15.84 42.62
C ILE A 42 -4.79 -15.34 41.92
N LEU A 43 -4.03 -16.23 41.26
CA LEU A 43 -2.75 -15.92 40.62
C LEU A 43 -2.67 -16.50 39.20
N LEU A 44 -2.16 -15.73 38.24
CA LEU A 44 -1.87 -16.23 36.89
C LEU A 44 -0.49 -16.90 36.88
N LYS A 45 -0.48 -18.23 36.78
CA LYS A 45 0.70 -19.10 36.79
C LYS A 45 1.66 -18.73 35.65
N GLY A 46 2.95 -18.59 35.94
CA GLY A 46 3.94 -18.04 34.99
C GLY A 46 4.00 -16.50 34.94
N THR A 47 3.27 -15.81 35.83
CA THR A 47 3.26 -14.35 35.92
C THR A 47 3.24 -13.86 37.37
N SER A 48 3.43 -12.56 37.56
CA SER A 48 3.25 -11.85 38.84
C SER A 48 1.84 -11.30 39.08
N MET A 49 0.91 -11.48 38.12
CA MET A 49 -0.42 -10.89 38.15
C MET A 49 -1.41 -11.77 38.92
N GLY A 50 -2.25 -11.15 39.74
CA GLY A 50 -3.20 -11.82 40.62
C GLY A 50 -4.03 -10.81 41.41
N ALA A 51 -5.04 -11.30 42.11
CA ALA A 51 -5.89 -10.51 43.02
C ALA A 51 -6.36 -11.37 44.20
N ALA A 52 -6.79 -10.70 45.27
CA ALA A 52 -7.53 -11.32 46.36
C ALA A 52 -9.04 -11.14 46.17
N SER A 53 -9.86 -12.08 46.64
CA SER A 53 -11.31 -11.91 46.62
C SER A 53 -11.82 -10.94 47.70
N ASP A 54 -12.81 -10.13 47.34
CA ASP A 54 -13.47 -9.12 48.17
C ASP A 54 -14.44 -9.72 49.21
N ALA A 55 -15.15 -8.86 49.94
CA ALA A 55 -16.10 -9.24 51.00
C ALA A 55 -17.35 -9.99 50.48
N ASP A 56 -17.68 -9.84 49.19
CA ASP A 56 -18.74 -10.56 48.49
C ASP A 56 -18.17 -11.74 47.66
N GLY A 57 -16.86 -12.03 47.78
CA GLY A 57 -16.16 -13.10 47.08
C GLY A 57 -15.81 -12.82 45.61
N ASN A 58 -15.97 -11.59 45.10
CA ASN A 58 -15.59 -11.25 43.73
C ASN A 58 -14.10 -10.87 43.65
N TYR A 59 -13.50 -10.93 42.45
CA TYR A 59 -12.15 -10.43 42.20
C TYR A 59 -12.03 -9.84 40.79
N ILE A 60 -11.07 -8.93 40.61
CA ILE A 60 -10.77 -8.26 39.34
C ILE A 60 -9.24 -8.24 39.16
N ILE A 61 -8.77 -8.57 37.95
CA ILE A 61 -7.36 -8.44 37.55
C ILE A 61 -7.32 -7.64 36.25
N LEU A 62 -6.80 -6.42 36.32
CA LEU A 62 -6.71 -5.49 35.18
C LEU A 62 -5.37 -5.64 34.44
N ASN A 63 -5.38 -5.35 33.13
CA ASN A 63 -4.20 -5.30 32.26
C ASN A 63 -3.49 -6.67 32.09
N VAL A 64 -4.27 -7.75 31.98
CA VAL A 64 -3.74 -9.08 31.67
C VAL A 64 -3.49 -9.15 30.16
N PRO A 65 -2.29 -9.50 29.67
CA PRO A 65 -2.01 -9.56 28.23
C PRO A 65 -2.90 -10.53 27.46
N ALA A 66 -3.06 -10.31 26.15
CA ALA A 66 -3.81 -11.23 25.30
C ALA A 66 -3.03 -12.55 25.11
N ALA A 67 -3.44 -13.62 25.81
CA ALA A 67 -2.84 -14.96 25.77
C ALA A 67 -3.71 -16.00 26.51
N SER A 68 -3.40 -17.29 26.34
CA SER A 68 -3.88 -18.38 27.20
C SER A 68 -3.09 -18.47 28.50
N TYR A 69 -3.78 -18.45 29.65
CA TYR A 69 -3.17 -18.60 30.99
C TYR A 69 -3.64 -19.85 31.72
N THR A 70 -2.87 -20.24 32.74
CA THR A 70 -3.36 -21.08 33.83
C THR A 70 -3.59 -20.20 35.05
N ILE A 71 -4.81 -20.17 35.59
CA ILE A 71 -5.17 -19.37 36.76
C ILE A 71 -5.31 -20.29 37.97
N THR A 72 -4.56 -20.01 39.02
CA THR A 72 -4.54 -20.78 40.26
C THR A 72 -5.30 -20.03 41.35
N ALA A 73 -6.40 -20.59 41.85
CA ALA A 73 -7.06 -20.13 43.08
C ALA A 73 -6.55 -20.93 44.29
N SER A 74 -6.28 -20.24 45.39
CA SER A 74 -5.64 -20.80 46.58
C SER A 74 -6.16 -20.15 47.87
N PHE A 75 -6.53 -20.97 48.85
CA PHE A 75 -7.02 -20.50 50.15
C PHE A 75 -6.75 -21.54 51.25
N ILE A 76 -6.55 -21.09 52.49
CA ILE A 76 -6.13 -21.96 53.60
C ILE A 76 -7.32 -22.84 54.02
N GLY A 77 -7.13 -24.16 54.03
CA GLY A 77 -8.17 -25.14 54.35
C GLY A 77 -9.02 -25.59 53.16
N TYR A 78 -8.66 -25.20 51.93
CA TYR A 78 -9.33 -25.59 50.68
C TYR A 78 -8.31 -26.21 49.71
N LYS A 79 -8.81 -26.90 48.67
CA LYS A 79 -7.99 -27.41 47.58
C LYS A 79 -7.52 -26.27 46.67
N THR A 80 -6.33 -26.43 46.10
CA THR A 80 -5.81 -25.50 45.08
C THR A 80 -6.45 -25.84 43.74
N ILE A 81 -7.16 -24.89 43.13
CA ILE A 81 -7.80 -25.11 41.83
C ILE A 81 -6.98 -24.41 40.74
N ASN A 82 -6.43 -25.21 39.82
CA ASN A 82 -5.72 -24.75 38.63
C ASN A 82 -6.68 -24.80 37.44
N VAL A 83 -7.21 -23.64 37.02
CA VAL A 83 -7.97 -23.50 35.77
C VAL A 83 -6.98 -23.34 34.61
N THR A 84 -6.88 -24.32 33.73
CA THR A 84 -5.98 -24.31 32.56
C THR A 84 -6.68 -23.82 31.29
N ASP A 85 -5.92 -23.16 30.42
CA ASP A 85 -6.38 -22.55 29.15
C ASP A 85 -7.46 -21.46 29.30
N ALA A 86 -7.36 -20.67 30.38
CA ALA A 86 -8.14 -19.45 30.52
C ALA A 86 -7.56 -18.37 29.59
N ARG A 87 -8.12 -18.27 28.38
CA ARG A 87 -7.70 -17.29 27.37
C ARG A 87 -8.24 -15.89 27.64
N VAL A 88 -7.39 -14.90 27.45
CA VAL A 88 -7.69 -13.46 27.49
C VAL A 88 -7.45 -12.88 26.12
N ASN A 89 -8.41 -12.09 25.63
CA ASN A 89 -8.30 -11.31 24.39
C ASN A 89 -8.05 -9.83 24.73
N ALA A 90 -7.57 -9.03 23.78
CA ALA A 90 -7.37 -7.60 23.98
C ALA A 90 -8.71 -6.86 24.23
N ASP A 91 -8.72 -5.88 25.14
CA ASP A 91 -9.86 -5.02 25.51
C ASP A 91 -11.19 -5.73 25.94
N LEU A 92 -11.19 -7.06 26.08
CA LEU A 92 -12.34 -7.87 26.52
C LEU A 92 -12.21 -8.40 27.96
N THR A 93 -13.35 -8.80 28.54
CA THR A 93 -13.46 -9.27 29.93
C THR A 93 -13.67 -10.79 30.03
N THR A 94 -12.60 -11.54 30.35
CA THR A 94 -12.69 -12.98 30.61
C THR A 94 -13.27 -13.23 32.01
N ILE A 95 -14.43 -13.89 32.09
CA ILE A 95 -15.06 -14.29 33.35
C ILE A 95 -14.62 -15.70 33.76
N VAL A 96 -14.02 -15.85 34.94
CA VAL A 96 -13.61 -17.16 35.49
C VAL A 96 -14.11 -17.29 36.93
N ASN A 97 -14.99 -18.25 37.20
CA ASN A 97 -15.54 -18.48 38.55
C ASN A 97 -14.93 -19.73 39.18
N PHE A 98 -14.68 -19.68 40.49
CA PHE A 98 -14.07 -20.77 41.26
C PHE A 98 -15.04 -21.30 42.31
N ALA A 99 -15.36 -22.60 42.23
CA ALA A 99 -16.08 -23.33 43.27
C ALA A 99 -15.08 -24.16 44.08
N MET A 100 -14.77 -23.74 45.30
CA MET A 100 -13.66 -24.25 46.12
C MET A 100 -14.10 -25.43 46.99
N GLU A 101 -13.44 -26.58 46.84
CA GLU A 101 -13.61 -27.74 47.74
C GLU A 101 -12.80 -27.57 49.03
N VAL A 102 -13.42 -27.84 50.19
CA VAL A 102 -12.73 -27.89 51.49
C VAL A 102 -11.70 -29.04 51.51
N SER A 103 -10.52 -28.80 52.08
CA SER A 103 -9.48 -29.82 52.24
C SER A 103 -8.94 -29.90 53.67
N ALA A 104 -8.93 -31.12 54.21
CA ALA A 104 -8.25 -31.43 55.47
C ALA A 104 -6.72 -31.63 55.32
N VAL A 105 -6.20 -31.58 54.09
CA VAL A 105 -4.77 -31.76 53.78
C VAL A 105 -4.30 -30.67 52.81
N GLU A 106 -3.20 -30.00 53.17
CA GLU A 106 -2.55 -28.99 52.34
C GLU A 106 -1.82 -29.66 51.17
N GLY A 107 -2.25 -29.39 49.93
CA GLY A 107 -1.54 -29.84 48.71
C GLY A 107 -2.30 -30.74 47.72
N GLU A 108 -3.60 -30.99 47.86
CA GLU A 108 -4.39 -31.53 46.74
C GLU A 108 -4.65 -30.43 45.69
N GLU A 109 -4.09 -30.59 44.50
CA GLU A 109 -4.40 -29.76 43.32
C GLU A 109 -5.54 -30.39 42.49
N VAL A 110 -6.54 -29.60 42.13
CA VAL A 110 -7.57 -29.96 41.15
C VAL A 110 -7.30 -29.17 39.86
N ILE A 111 -7.09 -29.87 38.75
CA ILE A 111 -6.96 -29.25 37.43
C ILE A 111 -8.35 -29.23 36.77
N VAL A 112 -8.77 -28.04 36.34
CA VAL A 112 -10.05 -27.80 35.67
C VAL A 112 -9.77 -27.14 34.32
N GLU A 113 -10.38 -27.63 33.26
CA GLU A 113 -10.28 -27.01 31.94
C GLU A 113 -11.23 -25.81 31.85
N ALA A 114 -10.74 -24.65 31.38
CA ALA A 114 -11.54 -23.44 31.26
C ALA A 114 -12.65 -23.61 30.21
N LYS A 115 -13.90 -23.74 30.66
CA LYS A 115 -15.06 -23.68 29.75
C LYS A 115 -15.21 -22.25 29.23
N ARG A 116 -14.75 -22.01 27.99
CA ARG A 116 -14.92 -20.74 27.27
C ARG A 116 -16.38 -20.27 27.40
N PRO A 117 -16.66 -19.08 27.98
CA PRO A 117 -18.02 -18.59 28.09
C PRO A 117 -18.60 -18.42 26.68
N PRO A 118 -19.83 -18.89 26.40
CA PRO A 118 -20.40 -18.79 25.07
C PRO A 118 -20.54 -17.32 24.64
N ILE A 119 -21.08 -16.47 25.50
CA ILE A 119 -21.22 -15.03 25.24
C ILE A 119 -20.24 -14.23 26.11
N VAL A 120 -19.41 -13.44 25.42
CA VAL A 120 -18.69 -12.30 25.97
C VAL A 120 -19.72 -11.19 26.22
N ARG A 121 -20.02 -10.91 27.48
CA ARG A 121 -21.13 -10.00 27.87
C ARG A 121 -20.91 -8.54 27.46
N ASP A 122 -19.65 -8.13 27.34
CA ASP A 122 -19.19 -6.76 27.13
C ASP A 122 -18.94 -6.39 25.67
N GLN A 123 -19.36 -7.24 24.73
CA GLN A 123 -19.39 -6.91 23.31
C GLN A 123 -20.55 -5.91 23.02
N THR A 124 -20.21 -4.64 22.75
CA THR A 124 -21.19 -3.59 22.35
C THR A 124 -21.15 -3.24 20.86
N ALA A 125 -20.35 -3.97 20.08
CA ALA A 125 -20.08 -3.76 18.65
C ALA A 125 -19.70 -5.09 17.99
N THR A 126 -19.92 -5.21 16.67
CA THR A 126 -19.54 -6.41 15.93
C THR A 126 -18.02 -6.47 15.78
N THR A 127 -17.43 -7.49 16.40
CA THR A 127 -16.00 -7.81 16.37
C THR A 127 -15.82 -9.26 15.95
N THR A 128 -15.00 -9.49 14.92
CA THR A 128 -14.62 -10.80 14.41
C THR A 128 -13.15 -11.05 14.76
N THR A 129 -12.88 -12.05 15.59
CA THR A 129 -11.53 -12.41 16.04
C THR A 129 -11.12 -13.75 15.46
N VAL A 130 -9.92 -13.80 14.88
CA VAL A 130 -9.23 -15.01 14.43
C VAL A 130 -7.95 -15.16 15.24
N GLU A 131 -7.74 -16.37 15.76
CA GLU A 131 -6.74 -16.69 16.78
C GLU A 131 -5.60 -17.54 16.18
N ASP A 132 -4.38 -17.51 16.73
CA ASP A 132 -3.20 -18.24 16.19
C ASP A 132 -3.49 -19.70 15.76
N ASP A 133 -4.25 -20.43 16.59
CA ASP A 133 -4.62 -21.83 16.33
C ASP A 133 -5.54 -22.01 15.11
N ASP A 134 -6.36 -21.00 14.77
CA ASP A 134 -7.10 -20.93 13.51
C ASP A 134 -6.13 -20.50 12.37
N ILE A 135 -5.38 -19.39 12.56
CA ILE A 135 -4.48 -18.78 11.55
C ILE A 135 -3.45 -19.77 10.99
N VAL A 136 -2.76 -20.51 11.85
CA VAL A 136 -1.68 -21.44 11.47
C VAL A 136 -2.15 -22.58 10.57
N ASN A 137 -3.46 -22.88 10.56
CA ASN A 137 -4.05 -23.96 9.79
C ASN A 137 -4.77 -23.48 8.51
N MET A 138 -4.93 -22.18 8.29
CA MET A 138 -5.55 -21.61 7.08
C MET A 138 -4.62 -21.67 5.84
N PRO A 139 -5.17 -21.83 4.61
CA PRO A 139 -4.47 -21.57 3.35
C PRO A 139 -4.41 -20.06 3.06
N VAL A 140 -3.56 -19.35 3.78
CA VAL A 140 -3.35 -17.89 3.67
C VAL A 140 -1.87 -17.55 3.91
N ASN A 141 -1.40 -16.41 3.42
CA ASN A 141 0.00 -16.02 3.40
C ASN A 141 0.31 -14.64 4.02
N SER A 142 -0.65 -13.72 3.99
CA SER A 142 -0.66 -12.38 4.59
C SER A 142 -1.74 -12.25 5.68
N PHE A 143 -1.90 -11.05 6.27
CA PHE A 143 -3.04 -10.73 7.14
C PHE A 143 -4.27 -10.27 6.33
N ASP A 144 -4.07 -9.64 5.17
CA ASP A 144 -5.11 -9.25 4.21
C ASP A 144 -5.94 -10.46 3.76
N GLU A 145 -5.28 -11.57 3.40
CA GLU A 145 -5.92 -12.85 3.06
C GLU A 145 -6.72 -13.47 4.22
N ILE A 146 -6.45 -13.10 5.48
CA ILE A 146 -7.28 -13.50 6.63
C ILE A 146 -8.53 -12.60 6.68
N MET A 147 -8.38 -11.30 6.39
CA MET A 147 -9.50 -10.34 6.39
C MET A 147 -10.52 -10.66 5.30
N THR A 148 -10.12 -11.06 4.09
CA THR A 148 -11.06 -11.39 3.00
C THR A 148 -11.98 -12.57 3.32
N THR A 149 -11.68 -13.39 4.34
CA THR A 149 -12.55 -14.47 4.84
C THR A 149 -13.72 -13.97 5.72
N MET A 150 -13.65 -12.75 6.23
CA MET A 150 -14.59 -12.21 7.21
C MET A 150 -15.90 -11.72 6.57
N ALA A 151 -16.90 -11.43 7.39
CA ALA A 151 -18.12 -10.75 6.93
C ALA A 151 -17.83 -9.26 6.66
N GLY A 152 -18.52 -8.67 5.67
CA GLY A 152 -18.41 -7.24 5.38
C GLY A 152 -17.13 -6.80 4.64
N VAL A 153 -16.20 -7.69 4.32
CA VAL A 153 -14.95 -7.40 3.59
C VAL A 153 -15.10 -7.74 2.11
N VAL A 154 -14.67 -6.83 1.24
CA VAL A 154 -14.62 -6.97 -0.23
C VAL A 154 -13.22 -6.58 -0.71
N GLU A 155 -12.62 -7.38 -1.57
CA GLU A 155 -11.35 -7.08 -2.24
C GLU A 155 -11.63 -6.62 -3.68
N ASN A 156 -11.07 -5.48 -4.08
CA ASN A 156 -11.18 -4.94 -5.43
C ASN A 156 -9.83 -5.01 -6.15
N ASN A 157 -9.80 -5.68 -7.30
CA ASN A 157 -8.60 -5.86 -8.14
C ASN A 157 -8.57 -4.93 -9.37
N ASN A 158 -9.39 -3.87 -9.36
CA ASN A 158 -9.47 -2.86 -10.43
C ASN A 158 -8.72 -1.56 -10.07
N ALA A 159 -8.97 -0.47 -10.81
CA ALA A 159 -8.27 0.81 -10.65
C ALA A 159 -8.40 1.41 -9.24
N ASP A 160 -9.60 1.38 -8.63
CA ASP A 160 -9.81 1.72 -7.21
C ASP A 160 -9.41 0.52 -6.30
N GLY A 161 -8.19 0.00 -6.48
CA GLY A 161 -7.78 -1.30 -5.95
C GLY A 161 -7.49 -1.35 -4.45
N GLY A 162 -7.83 -2.47 -3.80
CA GLY A 162 -7.55 -2.75 -2.38
C GLY A 162 -8.74 -3.33 -1.60
N ILE A 163 -8.64 -3.31 -0.27
CA ILE A 163 -9.69 -3.83 0.62
C ILE A 163 -10.71 -2.74 0.95
N HIS A 164 -11.98 -3.05 0.73
CA HIS A 164 -13.14 -2.26 1.14
C HIS A 164 -13.88 -2.96 2.27
N LEU A 165 -14.00 -2.30 3.42
CA LEU A 165 -14.78 -2.77 4.57
C LEU A 165 -16.11 -2.05 4.60
N ARG A 166 -17.22 -2.81 4.63
CA ARG A 166 -18.61 -2.30 4.68
C ARG A 166 -18.84 -1.09 3.77
N GLY A 167 -18.36 -1.18 2.53
CA GLY A 167 -18.56 -0.20 1.47
C GLY A 167 -17.81 1.13 1.59
N GLY A 168 -16.90 1.31 2.56
CA GLY A 168 -16.00 2.47 2.58
C GLY A 168 -14.89 2.39 1.52
N ARG A 169 -14.25 3.53 1.23
CA ARG A 169 -13.01 3.64 0.44
C ARG A 169 -11.85 2.92 1.15
N THR A 170 -10.81 2.55 0.41
CA THR A 170 -9.65 1.77 0.93
C THR A 170 -8.89 2.46 2.06
N GLY A 171 -8.79 3.79 2.02
CA GLY A 171 -8.18 4.61 3.08
C GLY A 171 -8.97 4.66 4.40
N GLU A 172 -10.25 4.29 4.42
CA GLU A 172 -11.14 4.41 5.59
C GLU A 172 -10.91 3.36 6.70
N ILE A 173 -9.99 2.40 6.47
CA ILE A 173 -9.67 1.32 7.40
C ILE A 173 -8.42 1.71 8.21
N SER A 174 -8.54 1.70 9.53
CA SER A 174 -7.39 1.91 10.42
C SER A 174 -6.79 0.58 10.87
N TYR A 175 -5.47 0.46 10.73
CA TYR A 175 -4.72 -0.75 11.08
C TYR A 175 -3.91 -0.49 12.34
N LEU A 176 -4.11 -1.28 13.39
CA LEU A 176 -3.33 -1.22 14.62
C LEU A 176 -2.43 -2.44 14.75
N VAL A 177 -1.19 -2.21 15.18
CA VAL A 177 -0.19 -3.25 15.46
C VAL A 177 0.30 -3.07 16.89
N ASP A 178 0.02 -4.04 17.76
CA ASP A 178 0.30 -3.98 19.20
C ASP A 178 -0.22 -2.69 19.90
N GLY A 179 -1.41 -2.25 19.49
CA GLY A 179 -2.08 -1.05 20.02
C GLY A 179 -1.60 0.28 19.43
N PHE A 180 -0.77 0.26 18.39
CA PHE A 180 -0.27 1.46 17.69
C PHE A 180 -0.90 1.58 16.29
N LEU A 181 -1.40 2.77 15.93
CA LEU A 181 -1.92 3.02 14.58
C LEU A 181 -0.80 3.04 13.55
N ILE A 182 -0.95 2.26 12.48
CA ILE A 182 -0.03 2.15 11.35
C ILE A 182 -0.76 2.55 10.06
N GLU A 183 -0.50 3.79 9.67
CA GLU A 183 -1.05 4.44 8.47
C GLU A 183 0.09 4.97 7.59
N ASN A 184 -0.12 5.00 6.26
CA ASN A 184 0.70 5.81 5.37
C ASN A 184 0.20 7.26 5.40
N ALA A 185 1.00 8.18 5.95
CA ALA A 185 0.54 9.54 6.17
C ALA A 185 0.18 10.31 4.88
N LEU A 186 0.75 9.94 3.72
CA LEU A 186 0.38 10.57 2.44
C LEU A 186 -0.91 9.99 1.85
N TYR A 187 -0.99 8.66 1.72
CA TYR A 187 -2.01 7.99 0.90
C TYR A 187 -3.10 7.24 1.69
N GLY A 188 -2.98 7.16 3.01
CA GLY A 188 -3.86 6.37 3.87
C GLY A 188 -3.58 4.85 3.77
N GLY A 189 -4.38 4.07 4.51
CA GLY A 189 -4.27 2.60 4.55
C GLY A 189 -2.96 2.07 5.17
N MET A 190 -2.80 0.74 5.16
CA MET A 190 -1.61 0.08 5.68
C MET A 190 -0.50 0.05 4.62
N SER A 191 0.72 0.45 4.99
CA SER A 191 1.93 0.28 4.15
C SER A 191 2.99 -0.59 4.82
N MET A 192 2.58 -1.39 5.81
CA MET A 192 3.38 -2.40 6.49
C MET A 192 2.68 -3.76 6.31
N ASP A 193 3.45 -4.84 6.23
CA ASP A 193 2.93 -6.19 6.06
C ASP A 193 3.59 -7.12 7.10
N ILE A 194 2.78 -7.99 7.71
CA ILE A 194 3.14 -8.81 8.86
C ILE A 194 2.87 -10.28 8.52
N ALA A 195 3.90 -11.11 8.67
CA ALA A 195 3.80 -12.53 8.39
C ALA A 195 2.84 -13.20 9.38
N LYS A 196 1.89 -13.99 8.88
CA LYS A 196 0.88 -14.69 9.69
C LYS A 196 1.47 -15.48 10.89
N ASP A 197 2.66 -16.07 10.74
CA ASP A 197 3.32 -16.84 11.80
C ASP A 197 3.78 -15.96 12.99
N ALA A 198 3.87 -14.64 12.81
CA ALA A 198 4.14 -13.65 13.86
C ALA A 198 2.87 -13.11 14.54
N ILE A 199 1.68 -13.38 14.00
CA ILE A 199 0.39 -12.87 14.50
C ILE A 199 -0.18 -13.84 15.53
N SER A 200 -0.54 -13.34 16.72
CA SER A 200 -1.19 -14.11 17.79
C SER A 200 -2.71 -14.01 17.76
N GLU A 201 -3.22 -12.83 17.37
CA GLU A 201 -4.64 -12.52 17.24
C GLU A 201 -4.80 -11.47 16.13
N LEU A 202 -5.81 -11.64 15.27
CA LEU A 202 -6.30 -10.61 14.36
C LEU A 202 -7.78 -10.37 14.65
N SER A 203 -8.10 -9.14 15.07
CA SER A 203 -9.45 -8.73 15.49
C SER A 203 -9.95 -7.58 14.62
N LEU A 204 -10.97 -7.85 13.81
CA LEU A 204 -11.65 -6.87 12.95
C LEU A 204 -12.88 -6.30 13.68
N ILE A 205 -12.89 -4.99 13.93
CA ILE A 205 -14.02 -4.27 14.54
C ILE A 205 -14.71 -3.45 13.46
N THR A 206 -15.95 -3.80 13.12
CA THR A 206 -16.61 -3.33 11.89
C THR A 206 -17.64 -2.21 12.10
N GLY A 207 -17.92 -1.83 13.35
CA GLY A 207 -18.83 -0.73 13.69
C GLY A 207 -18.61 -0.21 15.10
N ALA A 208 -19.05 1.03 15.36
CA ALA A 208 -19.22 1.61 16.70
C ALA A 208 -18.06 1.44 17.71
N PHE A 209 -16.83 1.47 17.21
CA PHE A 209 -15.61 1.24 17.98
C PHE A 209 -15.37 2.34 19.03
N ASN A 210 -14.87 1.91 20.20
CA ASN A 210 -14.57 2.73 21.38
C ASN A 210 -13.75 4.00 21.08
N ALA A 211 -13.93 5.04 21.90
CA ALA A 211 -13.33 6.37 21.69
C ALA A 211 -11.79 6.39 21.74
N GLU A 212 -11.17 5.33 22.27
CA GLU A 212 -9.72 5.09 22.22
C GLU A 212 -9.17 5.01 20.80
N TYR A 213 -9.94 4.46 19.86
CA TYR A 213 -9.53 4.33 18.46
C TYR A 213 -9.91 5.59 17.65
N GLY A 214 -8.93 6.19 16.97
CA GLY A 214 -9.10 7.35 16.08
C GLY A 214 -9.09 6.97 14.59
N LYS A 215 -9.36 7.96 13.73
CA LYS A 215 -9.32 7.94 12.25
C LYS A 215 -10.19 6.92 11.48
N ALA A 216 -10.49 5.75 12.04
CA ALA A 216 -11.29 4.72 11.36
C ALA A 216 -12.67 5.24 10.92
N MET A 217 -12.91 5.33 9.61
CA MET A 217 -14.23 5.68 9.02
C MET A 217 -15.07 4.44 8.69
N SER A 218 -14.46 3.31 8.30
CA SER A 218 -15.22 2.08 8.01
C SER A 218 -14.96 0.94 9.01
N GLY A 219 -13.80 0.92 9.67
CA GLY A 219 -13.53 -0.02 10.74
C GLY A 219 -12.04 -0.16 11.06
N ILE A 220 -11.74 -1.11 11.96
CA ILE A 220 -10.43 -1.28 12.57
C ILE A 220 -9.95 -2.72 12.40
N VAL A 221 -8.69 -2.87 12.03
CA VAL A 221 -7.96 -4.14 12.03
C VAL A 221 -6.94 -4.07 13.17
N ASN A 222 -7.15 -4.81 14.26
CA ASN A 222 -6.16 -4.90 15.34
C ASN A 222 -5.35 -6.19 15.22
N ILE A 223 -4.02 -6.05 15.10
CA ILE A 223 -3.06 -7.14 14.92
C ILE A 223 -2.17 -7.20 16.16
N VAL A 224 -2.31 -8.28 16.95
CA VAL A 224 -1.48 -8.52 18.14
C VAL A 224 -0.37 -9.50 17.77
N THR A 225 0.90 -9.09 17.91
CA THR A 225 2.05 -9.95 17.58
C THR A 225 2.39 -10.92 18.72
N LYS A 226 3.02 -12.07 18.41
CA LYS A 226 3.33 -13.11 19.40
C LYS A 226 4.40 -12.66 20.42
N GLU A 227 4.15 -12.97 21.70
CA GLU A 227 5.10 -12.72 22.79
C GLU A 227 6.13 -13.86 22.92
N GLY A 228 7.24 -13.60 23.63
CA GLY A 228 8.29 -14.60 23.83
C GLY A 228 7.86 -15.71 24.79
N SER A 229 8.20 -16.95 24.45
CA SER A 229 7.95 -18.11 25.32
C SER A 229 8.95 -18.19 26.48
N SER A 230 8.59 -18.90 27.55
CA SER A 230 9.42 -19.03 28.76
C SER A 230 10.59 -20.03 28.58
N ASN A 231 10.47 -20.92 27.60
CA ASN A 231 11.49 -21.87 27.16
C ASN A 231 11.97 -21.48 25.76
N TYR A 232 13.15 -21.95 25.33
CA TYR A 232 13.57 -21.79 23.93
C TYR A 232 12.69 -22.63 23.00
N GLN A 233 12.29 -22.03 21.89
CA GLN A 233 11.58 -22.66 20.77
C GLN A 233 12.17 -22.18 19.45
N ALA A 234 12.28 -23.06 18.46
CA ALA A 234 12.76 -22.70 17.12
C ALA A 234 11.91 -23.35 16.02
N GLY A 235 11.39 -22.55 15.11
CA GLY A 235 10.65 -22.98 13.94
C GLY A 235 11.36 -22.61 12.64
N VAL A 236 11.44 -23.54 11.69
CA VAL A 236 11.84 -23.25 10.31
C VAL A 236 10.80 -23.83 9.37
N THR A 237 10.23 -22.99 8.51
CA THR A 237 9.38 -23.40 7.39
C THR A 237 10.10 -23.10 6.08
N THR A 238 10.09 -24.03 5.15
CA THR A 238 10.55 -23.81 3.77
C THR A 238 9.53 -24.42 2.80
N ALA A 239 9.22 -23.72 1.72
CA ALA A 239 8.17 -24.10 0.78
C ALA A 239 8.47 -23.64 -0.66
N THR A 240 7.93 -24.37 -1.64
CA THR A 240 8.09 -24.09 -3.07
C THR A 240 7.05 -24.79 -3.95
N ASP A 241 6.79 -24.20 -5.12
CA ASP A 241 5.94 -24.72 -6.20
C ASP A 241 6.72 -25.51 -7.27
N GLY A 242 8.04 -25.66 -7.11
CA GLY A 242 8.96 -26.32 -8.05
C GLY A 242 8.54 -27.72 -8.52
N PHE A 243 7.71 -28.41 -7.74
CA PHE A 243 7.26 -29.78 -8.00
C PHE A 243 6.04 -29.88 -8.94
N GLY A 244 5.31 -28.78 -9.21
CA GLY A 244 4.09 -28.77 -10.01
C GLY A 244 4.27 -28.92 -11.53
N GLY A 245 5.51 -28.85 -12.03
CA GLY A 245 5.82 -28.88 -13.47
C GLY A 245 5.80 -27.50 -14.13
N LYS A 246 6.22 -27.42 -15.40
CA LYS A 246 6.61 -26.16 -16.07
C LYS A 246 5.48 -25.17 -16.43
N LYS A 247 4.19 -25.48 -16.20
CA LYS A 247 3.06 -24.68 -16.72
C LYS A 247 2.29 -23.86 -15.68
N ASN A 248 2.27 -24.29 -14.41
CA ASN A 248 1.45 -23.71 -13.33
C ASN A 248 2.31 -23.35 -12.10
N ASN A 249 3.54 -22.93 -12.35
CA ASN A 249 4.57 -22.64 -11.36
C ASN A 249 4.86 -21.14 -11.40
N TRP A 250 4.98 -20.46 -10.25
CA TRP A 250 5.25 -19.02 -10.12
C TRP A 250 6.71 -18.74 -9.73
N GLY A 251 7.57 -19.76 -9.71
CA GLY A 251 8.96 -19.68 -9.26
C GLY A 251 9.10 -19.41 -7.77
N THR A 252 8.07 -19.74 -6.98
CA THR A 252 7.99 -19.36 -5.57
C THR A 252 8.95 -20.16 -4.71
N SER A 253 9.70 -19.46 -3.86
CA SER A 253 10.41 -20.05 -2.71
C SER A 253 10.24 -19.16 -1.50
N ARG A 254 9.61 -19.72 -0.46
CA ARG A 254 9.35 -19.04 0.80
C ARG A 254 10.07 -19.72 1.95
N ASN A 255 10.67 -18.92 2.83
CA ASN A 255 11.46 -19.39 3.96
C ASN A 255 11.13 -18.55 5.20
N ILE A 256 10.56 -19.19 6.23
CA ILE A 256 10.17 -18.54 7.49
C ILE A 256 11.04 -19.09 8.62
N ILE A 257 11.66 -18.21 9.39
CA ILE A 257 12.42 -18.53 10.60
C ILE A 257 11.70 -17.91 11.80
N ASN A 258 11.37 -18.71 12.79
CA ASN A 258 10.78 -18.31 14.07
C ASN A 258 11.72 -18.68 15.21
N LEU A 259 12.03 -17.74 16.09
CA LEU A 259 12.88 -17.95 17.27
C LEU A 259 12.22 -17.28 18.48
N SER A 260 11.93 -18.06 19.52
CA SER A 260 11.27 -17.56 20.73
C SER A 260 11.98 -18.10 21.97
N GLY A 261 11.98 -17.33 23.06
CA GLY A 261 12.49 -17.82 24.34
C GLY A 261 13.04 -16.76 25.29
N PRO A 262 13.66 -17.18 26.40
CA PRO A 262 14.24 -16.28 27.40
C PRO A 262 15.54 -15.62 26.91
N ILE A 263 15.74 -14.33 27.21
CA ILE A 263 17.05 -13.67 26.96
C ILE A 263 18.12 -14.27 27.87
N ILE A 264 17.80 -14.46 29.15
CA ILE A 264 18.69 -15.03 30.15
C ILE A 264 18.16 -16.42 30.54
N PRO A 265 18.92 -17.50 30.35
CA PRO A 265 18.49 -18.85 30.70
C PRO A 265 17.92 -18.95 32.11
N GLY A 266 16.69 -19.47 32.23
CA GLY A 266 15.97 -19.58 33.51
C GLY A 266 15.21 -18.33 33.96
N MET A 267 15.23 -17.23 33.20
CA MET A 267 14.52 -15.98 33.54
C MET A 267 13.37 -15.64 32.56
N GLY A 268 12.78 -16.63 31.89
CA GLY A 268 11.76 -16.40 30.84
C GLY A 268 10.45 -15.75 31.29
N GLU A 269 10.14 -15.80 32.58
CA GLU A 269 9.02 -15.03 33.16
C GLU A 269 9.34 -13.53 33.24
N ILE A 270 10.63 -13.18 33.34
CA ILE A 270 11.18 -11.83 33.57
C ILE A 270 11.69 -11.18 32.27
N ALA A 271 12.25 -11.92 31.32
CA ALA A 271 12.74 -11.37 30.05
C ALA A 271 12.73 -12.43 28.95
N ASN A 272 11.87 -12.24 27.96
CA ASN A 272 11.73 -13.12 26.81
C ASN A 272 11.61 -12.32 25.50
N PHE A 273 11.89 -12.99 24.39
CA PHE A 273 11.78 -12.42 23.05
C PHE A 273 11.06 -13.39 22.13
N ASN A 274 10.43 -12.85 21.10
CA ASN A 274 9.98 -13.56 19.91
C ASN A 274 10.55 -12.83 18.68
N PHE A 275 10.94 -13.60 17.67
CA PHE A 275 11.50 -13.10 16.41
C PHE A 275 11.01 -13.98 15.25
N THR A 276 10.38 -13.35 14.27
CA THR A 276 9.92 -13.99 13.03
C THR A 276 10.52 -13.26 11.85
N ALA A 277 11.10 -14.01 10.91
CA ALA A 277 11.54 -13.50 9.61
C ALA A 277 10.92 -14.38 8.50
N ASP A 278 10.12 -13.78 7.62
CA ASP A 278 9.48 -14.41 6.46
C ASP A 278 10.08 -13.80 5.19
N ILE A 279 10.80 -14.62 4.42
CA ILE A 279 11.46 -14.22 3.18
C ILE A 279 10.79 -14.98 2.04
N ASN A 280 10.13 -14.25 1.16
CA ASN A 280 9.50 -14.78 -0.04
C ASN A 280 10.21 -14.27 -1.29
N LYS A 281 10.40 -15.17 -2.25
CA LYS A 281 10.75 -14.82 -3.64
C LYS A 281 9.74 -15.47 -4.57
N SER A 282 9.19 -14.72 -5.52
CA SER A 282 8.23 -15.24 -6.49
C SER A 282 8.20 -14.38 -7.75
N ARG A 283 7.97 -15.02 -8.91
CA ARG A 283 7.69 -14.33 -10.18
C ARG A 283 6.22 -13.88 -10.29
N GLY A 284 5.38 -14.34 -9.37
CA GLY A 284 3.94 -14.07 -9.37
C GLY A 284 3.18 -14.87 -10.45
N ASN A 285 1.93 -14.52 -10.68
CA ASN A 285 1.05 -15.20 -11.64
C ASN A 285 1.29 -14.77 -13.10
N LEU A 286 1.54 -13.48 -13.36
CA LEU A 286 1.61 -12.91 -14.72
C LEU A 286 2.94 -13.12 -15.45
N TRP A 287 3.92 -13.80 -14.82
CA TRP A 287 5.25 -14.01 -15.40
C TRP A 287 5.25 -14.88 -16.65
N LYS A 288 4.20 -15.69 -16.84
CA LYS A 288 4.02 -16.61 -17.97
C LYS A 288 2.57 -16.65 -18.44
N ASN A 289 2.31 -15.92 -19.51
CA ASN A 289 1.03 -15.95 -20.21
C ASN A 289 1.19 -16.62 -21.58
N GLN A 290 0.08 -17.06 -22.17
CA GLN A 290 0.08 -17.69 -23.49
C GLN A 290 -0.88 -16.94 -24.42
N LEU A 291 -0.39 -16.45 -25.57
CA LEU A 291 -1.17 -15.60 -26.47
C LEU A 291 -2.36 -16.37 -27.10
N PRO A 292 -3.62 -15.88 -27.00
CA PRO A 292 -4.81 -16.60 -27.47
C PRO A 292 -5.18 -16.34 -28.94
N ARG A 293 -4.59 -15.29 -29.54
CA ARG A 293 -4.78 -14.84 -30.92
C ARG A 293 -3.40 -14.64 -31.58
N ASP A 294 -3.36 -14.73 -32.90
CA ASP A 294 -2.19 -14.41 -33.72
C ASP A 294 -2.08 -12.89 -33.93
N VAL A 295 -0.88 -12.37 -34.19
CA VAL A 295 -0.61 -10.94 -34.39
C VAL A 295 0.24 -10.72 -35.64
N LEU A 296 -0.38 -10.16 -36.68
CA LEU A 296 0.27 -9.69 -37.89
C LEU A 296 0.68 -8.22 -37.73
N THR A 297 1.81 -7.83 -38.31
CA THR A 297 2.24 -6.42 -38.46
C THR A 297 1.64 -5.79 -39.72
N PHE A 298 1.55 -6.59 -40.79
CA PHE A 298 0.95 -6.19 -42.05
C PHE A 298 0.16 -7.37 -42.61
N ASP A 299 -1.04 -7.05 -43.10
CA ASP A 299 -2.03 -7.92 -43.71
C ASP A 299 -2.36 -7.23 -45.04
N PHE A 300 -1.87 -7.79 -46.17
CA PHE A 300 -1.80 -7.08 -47.45
C PHE A 300 -3.17 -7.05 -48.16
N ASP A 301 -3.94 -8.12 -48.03
CA ASP A 301 -5.24 -8.31 -48.71
C ASP A 301 -6.45 -8.03 -47.80
N GLY A 302 -6.28 -8.18 -46.48
CA GLY A 302 -7.28 -7.88 -45.45
C GLY A 302 -8.15 -9.06 -44.99
N ASP A 303 -7.84 -10.31 -45.36
CA ASP A 303 -8.61 -11.50 -44.93
C ASP A 303 -8.25 -12.06 -43.54
N GLY A 304 -7.06 -11.70 -43.02
CA GLY A 304 -6.57 -12.12 -41.70
C GLY A 304 -5.91 -13.51 -41.64
N VAL A 305 -5.46 -14.06 -42.78
CA VAL A 305 -4.78 -15.35 -42.89
C VAL A 305 -3.41 -15.20 -43.56
N TYR A 306 -2.34 -15.22 -42.76
CA TYR A 306 -0.95 -15.13 -43.23
C TYR A 306 -0.64 -16.01 -44.44
N ASP A 307 -0.32 -15.37 -45.57
CA ASP A 307 0.40 -15.94 -46.70
C ASP A 307 1.72 -15.18 -46.92
N GLU A 308 2.78 -15.89 -47.30
CA GLU A 308 4.10 -15.29 -47.57
C GLU A 308 4.23 -14.89 -49.06
N ASP A 309 3.34 -15.38 -49.93
CA ASP A 309 3.35 -15.14 -51.38
C ASP A 309 2.67 -13.81 -51.81
N ASP A 310 1.92 -13.11 -50.94
CA ASP A 310 1.25 -11.83 -51.24
C ASP A 310 1.80 -10.61 -50.49
N GLY A 311 2.34 -10.78 -49.27
CA GLY A 311 3.11 -9.75 -48.57
C GLY A 311 2.91 -9.65 -47.05
N ASP A 312 2.22 -10.58 -46.41
CA ASP A 312 1.98 -10.51 -44.95
C ASP A 312 3.26 -10.61 -44.12
N THR A 313 3.21 -10.00 -42.93
CA THR A 313 4.30 -10.05 -41.95
C THR A 313 3.79 -10.30 -40.53
N TYR A 314 4.54 -11.06 -39.74
CA TYR A 314 4.28 -11.25 -38.31
C TYR A 314 4.90 -10.14 -37.47
N ALA A 315 4.16 -9.72 -36.43
CA ALA A 315 4.76 -8.93 -35.38
C ALA A 315 5.86 -9.74 -34.67
N MET A 316 7.03 -9.11 -34.49
CA MET A 316 8.17 -9.66 -33.75
C MET A 316 8.46 -8.77 -32.55
N ALA A 317 8.73 -9.38 -31.39
CA ALA A 317 9.15 -8.66 -30.19
C ALA A 317 10.03 -9.56 -29.31
N ASP A 318 10.85 -8.95 -28.46
CA ASP A 318 11.54 -9.66 -27.39
C ASP A 318 10.58 -9.83 -26.20
N ILE A 319 9.97 -11.00 -26.12
CA ILE A 319 9.09 -11.40 -25.00
C ILE A 319 9.86 -12.22 -23.95
N THR A 320 11.19 -12.11 -23.93
CA THR A 320 12.07 -12.89 -23.05
C THR A 320 12.88 -11.99 -22.11
N ALA A 321 12.51 -11.97 -20.83
CA ALA A 321 13.24 -11.25 -19.78
C ALA A 321 14.60 -11.92 -19.43
N ASN A 322 15.51 -12.00 -20.40
CA ASN A 322 16.81 -12.68 -20.32
C ASN A 322 18.00 -11.71 -20.51
N GLY A 323 17.76 -10.43 -20.86
CA GLY A 323 18.78 -9.42 -21.12
C GLY A 323 19.50 -9.53 -22.48
N ILE A 324 18.95 -10.28 -23.44
CA ILE A 324 19.47 -10.50 -24.80
C ILE A 324 18.30 -10.33 -25.77
N ALA A 325 18.39 -9.37 -26.69
CA ALA A 325 17.34 -9.11 -27.68
C ALA A 325 17.15 -10.28 -28.67
N ASP A 326 16.30 -11.24 -28.31
CA ASP A 326 15.93 -12.42 -29.09
C ASP A 326 14.47 -12.28 -29.55
N THR A 327 14.27 -11.65 -30.71
CA THR A 327 12.95 -11.28 -31.21
C THR A 327 12.20 -12.49 -31.79
N VAL A 328 11.01 -12.78 -31.24
CA VAL A 328 10.21 -13.94 -31.64
C VAL A 328 8.87 -13.53 -32.26
N GLN A 329 8.38 -14.35 -33.20
CA GLN A 329 7.09 -14.16 -33.88
C GLN A 329 5.90 -14.29 -32.90
N LEU A 330 5.07 -13.25 -32.83
CA LEU A 330 3.90 -13.15 -31.94
C LEU A 330 2.67 -13.90 -32.50
N LYS A 331 2.75 -15.23 -32.49
CA LYS A 331 1.67 -16.13 -32.91
C LYS A 331 0.93 -16.77 -31.74
N LYS A 332 -0.27 -17.27 -32.01
CA LYS A 332 -1.13 -17.95 -31.06
C LYS A 332 -0.45 -19.16 -30.44
N GLY A 333 -0.49 -19.23 -29.12
CA GLY A 333 0.18 -20.25 -28.35
C GLY A 333 1.65 -19.96 -28.03
N ALA A 334 2.23 -18.84 -28.48
CA ALA A 334 3.50 -18.34 -27.98
C ALA A 334 3.42 -17.98 -26.49
N TRP A 335 4.55 -18.07 -25.79
CA TRP A 335 4.68 -17.80 -24.36
C TRP A 335 5.48 -16.51 -24.15
N GLU A 336 4.92 -15.56 -23.42
CA GLU A 336 5.63 -14.35 -22.98
C GLU A 336 6.21 -14.57 -21.57
N GLU A 337 7.50 -14.27 -21.37
CA GLU A 337 8.13 -14.19 -20.05
C GLU A 337 8.24 -12.71 -19.64
N THR A 338 7.18 -12.19 -19.00
CA THR A 338 6.95 -10.75 -18.77
C THR A 338 7.86 -10.08 -17.73
N GLY A 339 8.86 -10.78 -17.21
CA GLY A 339 9.81 -10.26 -16.21
C GLY A 339 9.21 -9.90 -14.85
N THR A 340 7.94 -10.22 -14.57
CA THR A 340 7.29 -9.88 -13.30
C THR A 340 7.91 -10.60 -12.12
N PHE A 341 7.94 -9.94 -10.96
CA PHE A 341 8.27 -10.55 -9.68
C PHE A 341 7.69 -9.79 -8.49
N ASN A 342 7.58 -10.46 -7.36
CA ASN A 342 7.21 -9.88 -6.06
C ASN A 342 8.03 -10.58 -4.97
N ASP A 343 9.20 -10.00 -4.69
CA ASP A 343 10.12 -10.45 -3.66
C ASP A 343 9.91 -9.60 -2.40
N TYR A 344 9.69 -10.23 -1.25
CA TYR A 344 9.46 -9.51 0.00
C TYR A 344 10.15 -10.15 1.21
N GLN A 345 10.41 -9.31 2.21
CA GLN A 345 10.99 -9.67 3.50
C GLN A 345 10.19 -9.00 4.61
N ARG A 346 9.60 -9.80 5.49
CA ARG A 346 8.87 -9.33 6.69
C ARG A 346 9.65 -9.79 7.92
N ILE A 347 10.03 -8.88 8.80
CA ILE A 347 10.76 -9.17 10.04
C ILE A 347 10.01 -8.52 11.21
N THR A 348 9.53 -9.34 12.13
CA THR A 348 8.84 -8.92 13.36
C THR A 348 9.65 -9.41 14.56
N GLY A 349 10.08 -8.48 15.41
CA GLY A 349 10.74 -8.75 16.68
C GLY A 349 9.97 -8.14 17.84
N LYS A 350 9.67 -8.94 18.87
CA LYS A 350 8.98 -8.50 20.09
C LYS A 350 9.79 -8.91 21.32
N LEU A 351 10.19 -7.95 22.14
CA LEU A 351 10.93 -8.17 23.38
C LEU A 351 10.11 -7.75 24.58
N VAL A 352 9.72 -8.72 25.42
CA VAL A 352 8.93 -8.51 26.64
C VAL A 352 9.77 -8.66 27.91
N ILE A 353 9.67 -7.70 28.85
CA ILE A 353 10.49 -7.66 30.07
C ILE A 353 9.66 -7.26 31.31
N LYS A 354 9.82 -7.92 32.46
CA LYS A 354 9.03 -7.78 33.70
C LYS A 354 9.94 -7.74 34.97
N PRO A 355 10.66 -6.63 35.24
CA PRO A 355 11.55 -6.45 36.39
C PRO A 355 10.81 -6.10 37.69
N LEU A 356 9.53 -5.72 37.62
CA LEU A 356 8.65 -5.40 38.74
C LEU A 356 7.32 -6.13 38.57
N LYS A 357 6.64 -6.46 39.67
CA LYS A 357 5.40 -7.25 39.61
C LYS A 357 4.24 -6.54 38.90
N ASN A 358 4.24 -5.21 38.89
CA ASN A 358 3.18 -4.34 38.38
C ASN A 358 3.56 -3.62 37.07
N ALA A 359 4.48 -4.18 36.27
CA ALA A 359 5.03 -3.52 35.08
C ALA A 359 5.66 -4.54 34.08
N LYS A 360 5.45 -4.39 32.76
CA LYS A 360 5.79 -5.38 31.70
C LYS A 360 6.20 -4.75 30.33
N ILE A 361 7.46 -4.32 30.09
CA ILE A 361 7.96 -3.69 28.82
C ILE A 361 7.57 -4.57 27.63
N THR A 362 7.25 -3.92 26.51
CA THR A 362 7.40 -4.46 25.16
C THR A 362 8.18 -3.44 24.36
N LEU A 363 9.24 -3.91 23.70
CA LEU A 363 9.87 -3.24 22.58
C LEU A 363 9.50 -4.03 21.33
N GLY A 364 8.70 -3.42 20.44
CA GLY A 364 8.33 -4.00 19.17
C GLY A 364 9.17 -3.38 18.05
N THR A 365 9.60 -4.22 17.11
CA THR A 365 10.17 -3.77 15.84
C THR A 365 9.56 -4.56 14.69
N ASN A 366 9.05 -3.86 13.70
CA ASN A 366 8.53 -4.44 12.47
C ASN A 366 9.26 -3.79 11.29
N TYR A 367 9.82 -4.62 10.42
CA TYR A 367 10.49 -4.20 9.20
C TYR A 367 9.91 -4.97 8.02
N TYR A 368 9.42 -4.23 7.01
CA TYR A 368 8.90 -4.78 5.78
C TYR A 368 9.68 -4.17 4.61
N GLN A 369 10.21 -5.02 3.74
CA GLN A 369 10.87 -4.63 2.50
C GLN A 369 10.26 -5.40 1.33
N SER A 370 9.94 -4.69 0.25
CA SER A 370 9.36 -5.25 -0.98
C SER A 370 10.14 -4.74 -2.19
N GLU A 371 10.57 -5.63 -3.08
CA GLU A 371 11.03 -5.29 -4.43
C GLU A 371 10.14 -6.04 -5.42
N ALA A 372 9.39 -5.31 -6.24
CA ALA A 372 8.37 -5.88 -7.11
C ALA A 372 8.32 -5.20 -8.48
N LYS A 373 8.05 -6.00 -9.50
CA LYS A 373 7.88 -5.57 -10.88
C LYS A 373 6.55 -6.11 -11.40
N GLY A 374 5.62 -5.18 -11.63
CA GLY A 374 4.30 -5.47 -12.18
C GLY A 374 4.34 -5.71 -13.69
N PHE A 375 3.17 -5.90 -14.28
CA PHE A 375 2.97 -6.00 -15.73
C PHE A 375 2.31 -4.74 -16.25
N SER A 376 2.79 -4.19 -17.36
CA SER A 376 2.15 -3.12 -18.12
C SER A 376 2.00 -3.53 -19.58
N MET A 377 0.87 -3.17 -20.19
CA MET A 377 0.59 -3.46 -21.60
C MET A 377 1.48 -2.63 -22.54
N SER A 378 1.78 -1.39 -22.18
CA SER A 378 2.68 -0.50 -22.94
C SER A 378 4.09 -1.09 -23.04
N TYR A 379 4.60 -1.65 -21.95
CA TYR A 379 5.93 -2.26 -21.89
C TYR A 379 5.94 -3.76 -22.25
N ARG A 380 4.84 -4.31 -22.80
CA ARG A 380 4.71 -5.75 -23.10
C ARG A 380 5.75 -6.27 -24.08
N GLN A 381 6.21 -5.42 -25.00
CA GLN A 381 7.22 -5.75 -26.02
C GLN A 381 8.68 -5.55 -25.55
N LEU A 382 8.88 -4.88 -24.41
CA LEU A 382 10.19 -4.68 -23.76
C LEU A 382 10.03 -4.78 -22.23
N PRO A 383 9.65 -5.96 -21.69
CA PRO A 383 9.31 -6.13 -20.27
C PRO A 383 10.45 -5.70 -19.34
N ASP A 384 11.71 -5.88 -19.75
CA ASP A 384 12.88 -5.49 -18.97
C ASP A 384 12.98 -3.98 -18.70
N ARG A 385 12.41 -3.12 -19.56
CA ARG A 385 12.40 -1.65 -19.36
C ARG A 385 11.29 -1.13 -18.45
N TYR A 386 10.29 -1.95 -18.08
CA TYR A 386 9.26 -1.53 -17.13
C TYR A 386 9.85 -1.29 -15.73
N SER A 387 9.40 -0.22 -15.06
CA SER A 387 9.90 0.24 -13.76
C SER A 387 9.77 -0.83 -12.66
N THR A 388 10.76 -0.86 -11.77
CA THR A 388 10.74 -1.69 -10.56
C THR A 388 10.32 -0.83 -9.38
N SER A 389 9.33 -1.30 -8.61
CA SER A 389 8.99 -0.68 -7.33
C SER A 389 9.85 -1.26 -6.21
N PHE A 390 10.29 -0.38 -5.32
CA PHE A 390 11.03 -0.71 -4.11
C PHE A 390 10.37 -0.01 -2.93
N GLY A 391 10.06 -0.75 -1.87
CA GLY A 391 9.49 -0.21 -0.65
C GLY A 391 10.24 -0.71 0.57
N SER A 392 10.47 0.18 1.53
CA SER A 392 10.94 -0.20 2.87
C SER A 392 10.13 0.51 3.94
N THR A 393 9.74 -0.22 4.97
CA THR A 393 8.86 0.27 6.04
C THR A 393 9.40 -0.23 7.37
N ALA A 394 9.64 0.68 8.30
CA ALA A 394 10.12 0.37 9.63
C ALA A 394 9.20 1.00 10.69
N GLN A 395 8.80 0.20 11.67
CA GLN A 395 8.21 0.64 12.92
C GLN A 395 9.15 0.21 14.05
N THR A 396 9.45 1.12 14.97
CA THR A 396 9.96 0.77 16.30
C THR A 396 9.03 1.36 17.33
N ASN A 397 8.44 0.49 18.16
CA ASN A 397 7.47 0.88 19.18
C ASN A 397 7.96 0.54 20.60
N PHE A 398 7.52 1.36 21.54
CA PHE A 398 7.89 1.34 22.95
C PHE A 398 6.62 1.58 23.77
N LYS A 399 6.35 0.73 24.75
CA LYS A 399 5.08 0.80 25.48
C LYS A 399 5.30 0.66 27.02
N LEU A 400 4.43 1.33 27.79
CA LEU A 400 4.40 1.82 29.19
C LEU A 400 3.40 1.34 30.28
N ASN A 401 3.07 0.06 30.52
CA ASN A 401 2.04 -0.33 31.49
C ASN A 401 2.59 -0.32 32.91
N TYR A 402 1.91 0.39 33.80
CA TYR A 402 2.22 0.46 35.21
C TYR A 402 0.93 0.43 36.02
N SER A 403 0.68 -0.66 36.73
CA SER A 403 -0.44 -0.72 37.67
C SER A 403 -0.08 0.07 38.92
N ILE A 404 -0.73 1.22 39.09
CA ILE A 404 -0.54 2.16 40.20
C ILE A 404 -1.23 1.61 41.46
N SER A 405 -2.38 0.97 41.28
CA SER A 405 -3.13 0.21 42.28
C SER A 405 -3.84 -0.96 41.59
N ASP A 406 -4.43 -1.86 42.38
CA ASP A 406 -5.16 -3.03 41.86
C ASP A 406 -6.34 -2.65 40.94
N ASN A 407 -6.84 -1.41 41.07
CA ASN A 407 -7.93 -0.83 40.28
C ASN A 407 -7.52 0.29 39.31
N MET A 408 -6.24 0.64 39.16
CA MET A 408 -5.80 1.75 38.30
C MET A 408 -4.45 1.49 37.62
N SER A 409 -4.40 1.68 36.31
CA SER A 409 -3.20 1.51 35.48
C SER A 409 -2.96 2.68 34.54
N LEU A 410 -1.68 3.02 34.38
CA LEU A 410 -1.17 3.99 33.41
C LEU A 410 -0.45 3.23 32.30
N THR A 411 -0.77 3.55 31.05
CA THR A 411 -0.13 3.05 29.84
C THR A 411 0.52 4.23 29.12
N ILE A 412 1.84 4.33 29.11
CA ILE A 412 2.56 5.27 28.22
C ILE A 412 2.84 4.57 26.88
N LYS A 413 2.92 5.30 25.77
CA LYS A 413 3.33 4.73 24.48
C LYS A 413 4.16 5.71 23.67
N ALA A 414 5.08 5.19 22.87
CA ALA A 414 5.82 5.95 21.88
C ALA A 414 6.14 5.05 20.67
N GLN A 415 6.06 5.58 19.46
CA GLN A 415 6.58 4.90 18.28
C GLN A 415 7.24 5.86 17.32
N ASN A 416 8.22 5.34 16.58
CA ASN A 416 8.76 5.96 15.38
C ASN A 416 8.41 5.03 14.20
N TYR A 417 7.74 5.61 13.20
CA TYR A 417 7.39 4.95 11.95
C TYR A 417 8.05 5.69 10.79
N SER A 418 8.59 4.93 9.83
CA SER A 418 9.10 5.46 8.57
C SER A 418 8.79 4.51 7.41
N ARG A 419 8.15 5.04 6.36
CA ARG A 419 7.99 4.43 5.04
C ARG A 419 8.83 5.20 4.04
N ASP A 420 9.65 4.50 3.28
CA ASP A 420 10.33 4.99 2.09
C ASP A 420 9.87 4.12 0.91
N SER A 421 9.42 4.75 -0.18
CA SER A 421 8.87 4.04 -1.33
C SER A 421 9.33 4.70 -2.62
N HIS A 422 9.87 3.90 -3.52
CA HIS A 422 10.38 4.30 -4.83
C HIS A 422 9.71 3.46 -5.94
N ASN A 423 9.53 4.06 -7.11
CA ASN A 423 9.22 3.39 -8.36
C ASN A 423 10.07 4.05 -9.47
N GLY A 424 10.74 3.25 -10.30
CA GLY A 424 11.56 3.77 -11.40
C GLY A 424 12.45 2.72 -12.06
N TYR A 425 13.23 3.14 -13.06
CA TYR A 425 14.20 2.28 -13.74
C TYR A 425 15.55 2.30 -13.01
N LYS A 426 15.98 1.12 -12.55
CA LYS A 426 17.05 0.92 -11.55
C LYS A 426 18.44 1.55 -11.84
N PRO A 427 18.94 1.68 -13.10
CA PRO A 427 20.25 2.27 -13.34
C PRO A 427 20.29 3.81 -13.31
N LEU A 428 19.15 4.51 -13.21
CA LEU A 428 19.08 5.98 -13.34
C LEU A 428 19.40 6.77 -12.05
N LEU A 429 19.69 6.12 -10.93
CA LEU A 429 19.84 6.78 -9.61
C LEU A 429 21.19 6.52 -8.93
N ASN A 430 21.68 7.52 -8.20
CA ASN A 430 22.86 7.40 -7.36
C ASN A 430 22.54 6.64 -6.04
N LYS A 431 23.58 6.42 -5.20
CA LYS A 431 23.45 5.73 -3.89
C LYS A 431 22.73 6.55 -2.81
N GLN A 432 22.24 7.73 -3.17
CA GLN A 432 21.47 8.66 -2.37
C GLN A 432 20.04 8.81 -2.94
N HIS A 433 19.67 8.01 -3.94
CA HIS A 433 18.40 8.00 -4.66
C HIS A 433 18.04 9.32 -5.37
N GLN A 434 19.06 10.11 -5.69
CA GLN A 434 18.94 11.28 -6.56
C GLN A 434 19.31 10.86 -8.00
N LEU A 435 18.76 11.57 -8.99
CA LEU A 435 19.27 11.51 -10.35
C LEU A 435 20.75 11.89 -10.35
N TRP A 436 21.60 11.01 -10.88
CA TRP A 436 23.02 11.31 -11.00
C TRP A 436 23.24 12.27 -12.17
N GLY A 437 24.07 13.30 -11.97
CA GLY A 437 24.56 14.19 -13.02
C GLY A 437 26.09 14.27 -13.04
N LYS A 438 26.65 14.62 -14.19
CA LYS A 438 28.09 14.77 -14.44
C LYS A 438 28.32 15.94 -15.41
N GLU A 439 29.23 16.85 -15.07
CA GLU A 439 29.76 17.80 -16.05
C GLU A 439 30.61 17.08 -17.10
N VAL A 440 30.28 17.29 -18.37
CA VAL A 440 30.96 16.80 -19.56
C VAL A 440 31.41 18.01 -20.37
N SER A 441 32.72 18.21 -20.49
CA SER A 441 33.28 19.32 -21.29
C SER A 441 33.16 18.99 -22.77
N ILE A 442 32.52 19.87 -23.55
CA ILE A 442 32.29 19.69 -24.98
C ILE A 442 33.53 20.19 -25.74
N PRO A 443 34.17 19.39 -26.61
CA PRO A 443 35.33 19.85 -27.37
C PRO A 443 34.99 21.07 -28.25
N SER A 444 35.93 22.01 -28.39
CA SER A 444 35.77 23.19 -29.26
C SER A 444 35.42 22.85 -30.71
N ASP A 445 35.93 21.71 -31.18
CA ASP A 445 35.93 21.34 -32.58
C ASP A 445 34.57 20.78 -33.04
N TRP A 446 33.61 20.68 -32.11
CA TRP A 446 32.27 20.11 -32.30
C TRP A 446 31.19 21.14 -32.63
N GLU A 447 31.54 22.42 -32.83
CA GLU A 447 30.65 23.57 -33.06
C GLU A 447 29.59 23.35 -34.19
N ASN A 448 29.84 22.46 -35.14
CA ASN A 448 28.94 22.16 -36.26
C ASN A 448 28.20 20.79 -36.14
N TYR A 449 28.43 20.05 -35.05
CA TYR A 449 27.90 18.69 -34.84
C TYR A 449 26.97 18.58 -33.61
N ILE A 450 26.78 19.67 -32.87
CA ILE A 450 25.95 19.75 -31.67
C ILE A 450 24.65 20.54 -31.93
N PRO A 451 23.56 20.27 -31.21
CA PRO A 451 22.34 21.07 -31.29
C PRO A 451 22.57 22.53 -30.89
N ALA A 452 21.80 23.46 -31.45
CA ALA A 452 21.91 24.90 -31.16
C ALA A 452 21.58 25.31 -29.69
N THR A 453 21.17 24.35 -28.86
CA THR A 453 21.00 24.48 -27.40
C THR A 453 22.30 24.20 -26.60
N VAL A 454 23.40 23.90 -27.29
CA VAL A 454 24.68 23.45 -26.73
C VAL A 454 25.82 24.27 -27.32
N VAL A 455 26.77 24.72 -26.49
CA VAL A 455 27.90 25.56 -26.91
C VAL A 455 29.21 24.77 -26.86
N ALA A 456 29.94 24.74 -27.98
CA ALA A 456 31.24 24.06 -28.05
C ALA A 456 32.30 24.77 -27.18
N GLY A 457 33.06 24.01 -26.40
CA GLY A 457 34.03 24.54 -25.44
C GLY A 457 33.46 24.86 -24.04
N GLU A 458 32.16 24.69 -23.81
CA GLU A 458 31.55 24.80 -22.48
C GLU A 458 31.34 23.43 -21.81
N ASN A 459 31.05 23.42 -20.50
CA ASN A 459 30.71 22.22 -19.75
C ASN A 459 29.19 22.01 -19.76
N MET A 460 28.74 20.89 -20.33
CA MET A 460 27.36 20.42 -20.28
C MET A 460 27.10 19.56 -19.04
N ASN A 461 25.97 19.77 -18.39
CA ASN A 461 25.48 18.88 -17.34
C ASN A 461 24.70 17.72 -17.96
N TRP A 462 25.36 16.57 -18.13
CA TRP A 462 24.68 15.33 -18.48
C TRP A 462 24.00 14.75 -17.24
N PHE A 463 22.71 14.46 -17.34
CA PHE A 463 21.96 13.73 -16.32
C PHE A 463 21.69 12.30 -16.78
N SER A 464 21.68 11.37 -15.82
CA SER A 464 21.49 9.93 -16.01
C SER A 464 20.23 9.52 -16.78
N TYR A 465 19.18 10.34 -16.84
CA TYR A 465 17.97 10.07 -17.65
C TYR A 465 18.12 10.45 -19.13
N TYR A 466 19.14 11.23 -19.50
CA TYR A 466 19.53 11.30 -20.90
C TYR A 466 20.19 9.99 -21.25
N ALA A 467 19.66 9.32 -22.28
CA ALA A 467 20.43 8.31 -22.99
C ALA A 467 21.83 8.88 -23.27
N GLU A 468 22.85 8.04 -23.14
CA GLU A 468 24.23 8.47 -23.41
C GLU A 468 24.24 9.16 -24.78
N PRO A 469 24.75 10.40 -24.91
CA PRO A 469 24.64 11.18 -26.16
C PRO A 469 25.42 10.56 -27.35
N TYR A 470 25.99 9.39 -27.10
CA TYR A 470 27.05 8.66 -27.74
C TYR A 470 26.75 7.18 -27.47
N ALA A 471 26.35 6.42 -28.47
CA ALA A 471 25.93 5.04 -28.26
C ALA A 471 27.13 4.11 -28.02
N ASP A 472 27.35 3.71 -26.77
CA ASP A 472 28.17 2.55 -26.44
C ASP A 472 27.31 1.28 -26.54
N TRP A 473 27.57 0.45 -27.55
CA TRP A 473 26.92 -0.85 -27.77
C TRP A 473 27.76 -2.03 -27.25
N ASN A 474 28.90 -1.79 -26.60
CA ASN A 474 29.77 -2.84 -26.06
C ASN A 474 29.88 -2.82 -24.51
N GLY A 475 29.72 -1.65 -23.89
CA GLY A 475 29.73 -1.46 -22.43
C GLY A 475 31.10 -1.18 -21.79
N ASP A 476 32.09 -0.69 -22.54
CA ASP A 476 33.42 -0.31 -22.03
C ASP A 476 33.52 1.15 -21.54
N GLY A 477 32.56 2.01 -21.92
CA GLY A 477 32.43 3.38 -21.44
C GLY A 477 33.16 4.46 -22.24
N GLN A 478 33.51 4.22 -23.52
CA GLN A 478 33.99 5.26 -24.44
C GLN A 478 33.16 5.39 -25.73
N TYR A 479 33.09 6.62 -26.25
CA TYR A 479 32.49 6.93 -27.54
C TYR A 479 33.52 6.86 -28.66
N SER A 480 33.10 6.42 -29.85
CA SER A 480 33.69 6.88 -31.10
C SER A 480 32.62 7.23 -32.13
N PRO A 481 32.74 8.36 -32.85
CA PRO A 481 31.90 8.66 -34.02
C PRO A 481 32.18 7.73 -35.22
N PHE A 482 33.26 6.94 -35.16
CA PHE A 482 33.56 5.82 -36.04
C PHE A 482 33.81 4.59 -35.15
N GLY A 483 32.74 3.90 -34.76
CA GLY A 483 32.64 2.94 -33.64
C GLY A 483 33.53 1.68 -33.67
N ALA A 484 34.59 1.66 -34.47
CA ALA A 484 35.42 0.49 -34.69
C ALA A 484 36.93 0.77 -34.89
N ALA A 485 37.45 2.00 -34.75
CA ALA A 485 38.90 2.26 -34.86
C ALA A 485 39.40 3.39 -33.95
N GLU A 486 40.70 3.39 -33.62
CA GLU A 486 41.34 4.55 -33.00
C GLU A 486 41.42 5.73 -33.99
N TYR A 487 41.36 6.97 -33.47
CA TYR A 487 41.52 8.15 -34.32
C TYR A 487 42.94 8.25 -34.90
N TRP A 488 43.03 8.31 -36.22
CA TRP A 488 44.26 8.60 -36.96
C TRP A 488 44.08 9.81 -37.88
N LYS A 489 45.21 10.39 -38.29
CA LYS A 489 45.24 11.54 -39.19
C LYS A 489 45.89 11.16 -40.52
N ASP A 490 45.03 10.93 -41.51
CA ASP A 490 45.44 10.85 -42.92
C ASP A 490 46.27 12.08 -43.29
N SER A 491 47.53 11.83 -43.62
CA SER A 491 48.54 12.82 -43.95
C SER A 491 48.95 12.74 -45.42
N ASN A 492 48.41 11.79 -46.18
CA ASN A 492 48.75 11.55 -47.60
C ASN A 492 47.54 11.60 -48.56
N GLY A 493 46.31 11.41 -48.06
CA GLY A 493 45.04 11.56 -48.75
C GLY A 493 44.48 10.28 -49.37
N ASN A 494 44.82 9.11 -48.82
CA ASN A 494 44.41 7.79 -49.34
C ASN A 494 43.17 7.20 -48.66
N GLY A 495 42.80 7.64 -47.45
CA GLY A 495 41.72 7.06 -46.65
C GLY A 495 42.05 5.76 -45.88
N THR A 496 43.31 5.30 -45.87
CA THR A 496 43.76 4.07 -45.21
C THR A 496 45.04 4.30 -44.38
N TRP A 497 45.08 3.85 -43.12
CA TRP A 497 46.20 4.14 -42.21
C TRP A 497 47.55 3.56 -42.68
N ASP A 498 48.57 4.41 -42.83
CA ASP A 498 49.94 4.01 -43.18
C ASP A 498 50.90 4.02 -41.96
N GLU A 499 51.86 3.06 -41.94
CA GLU A 499 52.88 2.94 -40.88
C GLU A 499 53.78 4.19 -40.80
N GLY A 500 53.45 5.09 -39.88
CA GLY A 500 54.16 6.35 -39.64
C GLY A 500 53.26 7.58 -39.55
N GLU A 501 51.97 7.44 -39.82
CA GLU A 501 50.99 8.52 -39.63
C GLU A 501 50.57 8.65 -38.17
N PHE A 502 50.10 9.85 -37.78
CA PHE A 502 49.75 10.15 -36.40
C PHE A 502 48.42 9.48 -36.04
N TYR A 503 48.42 8.68 -34.98
CA TYR A 503 47.21 8.13 -34.37
C TYR A 503 47.22 8.34 -32.85
N ASN A 504 46.05 8.24 -32.24
CA ASN A 504 45.84 8.43 -30.81
C ASN A 504 45.68 7.07 -30.11
N ASP A 505 46.82 6.47 -29.77
CA ASP A 505 46.97 5.30 -28.88
C ASP A 505 46.27 5.58 -27.53
N TRP A 506 45.01 5.14 -27.41
CA TRP A 506 44.20 5.34 -26.21
C TRP A 506 44.17 4.12 -25.30
N ASN A 507 44.52 2.95 -25.83
CA ASN A 507 44.60 1.70 -25.08
C ASN A 507 45.99 1.52 -24.39
N GLY A 508 47.03 2.17 -24.91
CA GLY A 508 48.40 2.17 -24.39
C GLY A 508 49.30 1.03 -24.88
N ASP A 509 48.95 0.33 -25.97
CA ASP A 509 49.71 -0.81 -26.50
C ASP A 509 50.78 -0.43 -27.55
N GLY A 510 50.68 0.78 -28.14
CA GLY A 510 51.64 1.29 -29.12
C GLY A 510 51.40 0.84 -30.56
N SER A 511 50.18 0.39 -30.90
CA SER A 511 49.74 -0.01 -32.24
C SER A 511 48.37 0.58 -32.57
N TRP A 512 48.17 1.08 -33.80
CA TRP A 512 46.84 1.50 -34.24
C TRP A 512 45.88 0.30 -34.30
N THR A 513 44.73 0.41 -33.66
CA THR A 513 43.78 -0.70 -33.48
C THR A 513 42.44 -0.47 -34.20
N ILE A 514 41.99 -1.51 -34.92
CA ILE A 514 40.67 -1.61 -35.57
C ILE A 514 39.93 -2.85 -35.01
N ILE A 515 38.63 -2.69 -34.74
CA ILE A 515 37.76 -3.62 -33.98
C ILE A 515 36.78 -4.35 -34.91
N ARG A 516 36.39 -3.71 -36.02
CA ARG A 516 35.68 -4.34 -37.15
C ARG A 516 36.34 -3.95 -38.47
N ASP A 517 37.04 -4.92 -39.01
CA ASP A 517 37.63 -4.97 -40.34
C ASP A 517 37.63 -6.46 -40.72
N ILE A 518 36.56 -6.91 -41.40
CA ILE A 518 36.27 -8.33 -41.62
C ILE A 518 37.01 -8.89 -42.84
N ASP A 519 37.34 -8.07 -43.84
CA ASP A 519 38.12 -8.48 -45.03
C ASP A 519 39.59 -8.06 -45.01
N GLY A 520 39.99 -7.16 -44.11
CA GLY A 520 41.38 -6.83 -43.78
C GLY A 520 41.97 -5.68 -44.59
N ASP A 521 41.16 -4.70 -44.99
CA ASP A 521 41.56 -3.60 -45.88
C ASP A 521 42.02 -2.32 -45.15
N GLY A 522 41.79 -2.24 -43.82
CA GLY A 522 42.14 -1.09 -42.98
C GLY A 522 41.06 0.00 -42.88
N VAL A 523 39.87 -0.22 -43.44
CA VAL A 523 38.69 0.66 -43.32
C VAL A 523 37.64 -0.01 -42.42
N PRO A 524 36.96 0.73 -41.51
CA PRO A 524 35.90 0.15 -40.69
C PRO A 524 34.65 -0.25 -41.49
N ASP A 525 34.20 -1.50 -41.33
CA ASP A 525 32.93 -2.01 -41.89
C ASP A 525 31.73 -1.15 -41.44
N PRO A 526 30.90 -0.61 -42.36
CA PRO A 526 29.69 0.15 -42.01
C PRO A 526 28.54 -0.76 -41.53
N GLU A 527 27.55 -0.18 -40.85
CA GLU A 527 26.32 -0.89 -40.46
C GLU A 527 25.36 -1.08 -41.65
N ASN A 528 24.51 -2.11 -41.56
CA ASN A 528 23.60 -2.53 -42.63
C ASN A 528 22.39 -1.60 -42.75
N PHE A 529 22.52 -0.53 -43.52
CA PHE A 529 21.38 0.19 -44.10
C PHE A 529 20.91 -0.50 -45.38
N VAL A 530 19.62 -0.40 -45.71
CA VAL A 530 19.06 -0.94 -46.95
C VAL A 530 18.34 0.18 -47.71
N ASP A 531 18.99 0.64 -48.77
CA ASP A 531 18.39 1.43 -49.86
C ASP A 531 17.44 0.51 -50.65
N VAL A 532 16.12 0.78 -50.61
CA VAL A 532 15.09 -0.11 -51.19
C VAL A 532 14.66 0.36 -52.58
N ASP A 533 14.71 1.67 -52.86
CA ASP A 533 14.38 2.23 -54.19
C ASP A 533 15.58 2.25 -55.16
N GLY A 534 16.81 2.27 -54.64
CA GLY A 534 18.06 2.10 -55.35
C GLY A 534 18.62 3.38 -55.99
N ASP A 535 18.20 4.57 -55.56
CA ASP A 535 18.68 5.84 -56.12
C ASP A 535 20.05 6.30 -55.58
N GLY A 536 20.47 5.80 -54.40
CA GLY A 536 21.75 6.08 -53.76
C GLY A 536 21.82 7.34 -52.90
N TYR A 537 20.69 7.97 -52.55
CA TYR A 537 20.61 9.19 -51.73
C TYR A 537 19.73 9.02 -50.48
N TYR A 538 20.38 8.94 -49.31
CA TYR A 538 19.69 8.92 -48.01
C TYR A 538 19.24 10.34 -47.59
N ASP A 539 18.07 10.78 -48.08
CA ASP A 539 17.54 12.13 -47.86
C ASP A 539 16.91 12.30 -46.45
N VAL A 540 17.18 13.43 -45.78
CA VAL A 540 16.89 13.62 -44.35
C VAL A 540 15.62 14.43 -44.12
N GLY A 541 14.49 13.75 -43.88
CA GLY A 541 13.24 14.38 -43.46
C GLY A 541 12.14 13.36 -43.10
N VAL A 542 11.42 13.60 -42.00
CA VAL A 542 10.37 12.71 -41.49
C VAL A 542 9.13 13.52 -41.12
N ASP A 543 7.98 13.09 -41.63
CA ASP A 543 6.63 13.43 -41.16
C ASP A 543 5.74 12.22 -41.49
N PRO A 544 5.50 11.29 -40.54
CA PRO A 544 4.77 10.07 -40.83
C PRO A 544 3.29 10.41 -41.05
N ARG A 545 2.69 9.96 -42.15
CA ARG A 545 1.24 10.12 -42.35
C ARG A 545 0.47 9.14 -41.46
N LEU A 546 0.33 9.53 -40.20
CA LEU A 546 -0.57 8.91 -39.24
C LEU A 546 -2.01 8.88 -39.79
N ARG A 547 -2.77 7.89 -39.33
CA ARG A 547 -4.21 7.81 -39.57
C ARG A 547 -4.86 9.07 -38.97
N GLU A 548 -5.74 9.77 -39.70
CA GLU A 548 -6.36 11.01 -39.21
C GLU A 548 -7.13 10.79 -37.89
N GLY A 549 -6.51 11.16 -36.75
CA GLY A 549 -7.09 11.04 -35.41
C GLY A 549 -6.03 10.87 -34.32
N ASP A 550 -6.02 11.82 -33.38
CA ASP A 550 -5.51 11.66 -32.01
C ASP A 550 -3.98 11.56 -31.78
N ALA A 551 -3.19 12.39 -32.49
CA ALA A 551 -1.89 12.88 -32.02
C ALA A 551 -1.66 14.32 -32.53
N TYR A 552 -1.06 15.21 -31.73
CA TYR A 552 -0.91 16.65 -32.04
C TYR A 552 0.53 17.05 -32.47
N ASP A 553 1.45 16.08 -32.45
CA ASP A 553 2.91 16.26 -32.54
C ASP A 553 3.57 15.43 -33.66
N GLY A 554 2.79 14.62 -34.38
CA GLY A 554 3.30 13.70 -35.40
C GLY A 554 3.84 12.36 -34.87
N THR A 555 3.73 12.09 -33.56
CA THR A 555 4.08 10.77 -33.01
C THR A 555 2.89 9.80 -33.06
N SER A 556 3.18 8.51 -33.22
CA SER A 556 2.15 7.48 -33.17
C SER A 556 1.64 7.31 -31.74
N ASN A 557 0.36 7.57 -31.50
CA ASN A 557 -0.32 7.23 -30.24
C ASN A 557 -0.37 5.72 -29.95
N TYR A 558 -0.10 4.88 -30.95
CA TYR A 558 0.29 3.49 -30.70
C TYR A 558 1.75 3.47 -30.22
N GLU A 559 1.85 3.23 -28.92
CA GLU A 559 3.05 3.06 -28.10
C GLU A 559 3.99 1.94 -28.60
N PHE A 560 4.75 2.19 -29.67
CA PHE A 560 5.81 1.28 -30.16
C PHE A 560 7.04 1.29 -29.24
N TYR A 561 6.90 0.74 -28.04
CA TYR A 561 8.01 0.43 -27.13
C TYR A 561 8.74 -0.84 -27.59
N GLY A 562 9.47 -0.70 -28.69
CA GLY A 562 10.31 -1.74 -29.28
C GLY A 562 11.56 -1.15 -29.93
N GLN A 563 12.28 -2.01 -30.66
CA GLN A 563 13.16 -1.59 -31.75
C GLN A 563 12.27 -1.39 -32.98
N TYR A 564 12.15 -0.17 -33.51
CA TYR A 564 11.24 0.13 -34.63
C TYR A 564 11.93 0.85 -35.81
N PRO A 565 11.67 0.44 -37.06
CA PRO A 565 12.27 1.05 -38.23
C PRO A 565 11.70 2.47 -38.44
N VAL A 566 12.53 3.48 -38.23
CA VAL A 566 12.24 4.87 -38.58
C VAL A 566 12.37 4.99 -40.10
N VAL A 567 11.25 4.93 -40.80
CA VAL A 567 11.21 5.03 -42.27
C VAL A 567 11.17 6.47 -42.77
N ASN A 568 11.75 6.72 -43.94
CA ASN A 568 11.64 8.00 -44.65
C ASN A 568 10.24 8.19 -45.29
N PHE A 569 10.04 9.28 -46.03
CA PHE A 569 8.76 9.58 -46.70
C PHE A 569 8.46 8.68 -47.93
N PHE A 570 9.39 7.79 -48.31
CA PHE A 570 9.31 6.90 -49.48
C PHE A 570 9.14 5.42 -49.10
N GLY A 571 9.60 5.01 -47.92
CA GLY A 571 9.44 3.67 -47.34
C GLY A 571 10.72 3.04 -46.78
N ASP A 572 11.88 3.65 -46.98
CA ASP A 572 13.19 3.09 -46.61
C ASP A 572 13.51 3.25 -45.12
N THR A 573 14.03 2.19 -44.49
CA THR A 573 14.44 2.21 -43.07
C THR A 573 15.72 3.02 -42.86
N ILE A 574 15.59 4.21 -42.27
CA ILE A 574 16.72 5.11 -41.97
C ILE A 574 17.53 4.58 -40.78
N ARG A 575 16.85 4.23 -39.68
CA ARG A 575 17.47 3.73 -38.44
C ARG A 575 16.46 3.01 -37.57
N GLU A 576 16.91 2.06 -36.77
CA GLU A 576 16.13 1.47 -35.69
C GLU A 576 16.05 2.41 -34.47
N GLY A 577 14.82 2.84 -34.14
CA GLY A 577 14.50 3.74 -33.04
C GLY A 577 14.12 3.00 -31.75
N TYR A 578 14.20 3.73 -30.63
CA TYR A 578 13.72 3.30 -29.32
C TYR A 578 13.05 4.48 -28.61
N SER A 579 11.82 4.30 -28.14
CA SER A 579 11.16 5.24 -27.23
C SER A 579 11.37 4.79 -25.78
N THR A 580 11.62 5.74 -24.87
CA THR A 580 12.03 5.46 -23.48
C THR A 580 11.53 6.51 -22.48
N TYR A 581 10.29 6.97 -22.62
CA TYR A 581 9.66 7.76 -21.56
C TYR A 581 9.62 6.92 -20.27
N HIS A 582 10.25 7.40 -19.21
CA HIS A 582 10.22 6.76 -17.90
C HIS A 582 9.61 7.71 -16.86
N ASP A 583 8.57 7.20 -16.18
CA ASP A 583 8.05 7.82 -14.97
C ASP A 583 8.77 7.27 -13.76
N TYR A 584 9.03 8.15 -12.79
CA TYR A 584 9.63 7.79 -11.52
C TYR A 584 9.06 8.59 -10.36
N GLN A 585 8.93 7.92 -9.23
CA GLN A 585 8.44 8.49 -7.99
C GLN A 585 9.32 8.05 -6.82
N TRP A 586 9.50 8.94 -5.86
CA TRP A 586 9.96 8.61 -4.52
C TRP A 586 9.12 9.36 -3.49
N TYR A 587 8.62 8.67 -2.47
CA TYR A 587 8.01 9.32 -1.33
C TYR A 587 8.51 8.73 -0.01
N GLY A 588 8.75 9.63 0.94
CA GLY A 588 9.08 9.33 2.32
C GLY A 588 7.97 9.85 3.23
N THR A 589 7.45 9.00 4.12
CA THR A 589 6.60 9.43 5.22
C THR A 589 7.16 8.92 6.54
N SER A 590 7.26 9.79 7.52
CA SER A 590 7.69 9.40 8.87
C SER A 590 6.89 10.15 9.92
N TYR A 591 6.64 9.51 11.07
CA TYR A 591 6.07 10.18 12.22
C TYR A 591 6.61 9.63 13.53
N ASN A 592 6.69 10.53 14.51
CA ASN A 592 6.93 10.18 15.89
C ASN A 592 5.62 10.40 16.66
N GLU A 593 5.08 9.32 17.21
CA GLU A 593 3.90 9.33 18.08
C GLU A 593 4.34 9.23 19.53
N TYR A 594 3.75 10.06 20.39
CA TYR A 594 3.86 9.97 21.84
C TYR A 594 2.47 10.02 22.45
N GLY A 595 2.15 9.06 23.32
CA GLY A 595 0.84 8.97 23.93
C GLY A 595 0.85 8.48 25.38
N ALA A 596 -0.24 8.72 26.08
CA ALA A 596 -0.47 8.23 27.42
C ALA A 596 -1.97 7.96 27.65
N GLU A 597 -2.26 6.87 28.35
CA GLU A 597 -3.60 6.35 28.64
C GLU A 597 -3.70 5.96 30.12
N LEU A 598 -4.85 6.19 30.73
CA LEU A 598 -5.18 5.87 32.11
C LEU A 598 -6.47 5.06 32.11
N THR A 599 -6.41 3.84 32.65
CA THR A 599 -7.58 2.99 32.93
C THR A 599 -7.82 2.94 34.43
N TRP A 600 -9.03 3.26 34.87
CA TRP A 600 -9.42 3.32 36.27
C TRP A 600 -10.78 2.67 36.50
N GLN A 601 -10.79 1.55 37.23
CA GLN A 601 -12.01 0.95 37.77
C GLN A 601 -12.40 1.73 39.05
N VAL A 602 -13.40 2.60 38.93
CA VAL A 602 -13.83 3.52 40.01
C VAL A 602 -14.63 2.77 41.08
N ASN A 603 -15.44 1.82 40.63
CA ASN A 603 -16.27 0.90 41.42
C ASN A 603 -16.67 -0.28 40.51
N ASP A 604 -17.50 -1.19 41.02
CA ASP A 604 -17.86 -2.44 40.32
C ASP A 604 -18.70 -2.23 39.05
N VAL A 605 -19.22 -1.03 38.81
CA VAL A 605 -19.98 -0.66 37.61
C VAL A 605 -19.14 0.21 36.67
N HIS A 606 -18.45 1.24 37.16
CA HIS A 606 -17.80 2.25 36.31
C HIS A 606 -16.31 1.98 36.10
N GLN A 607 -15.92 1.80 34.84
CA GLN A 607 -14.53 1.74 34.37
C GLN A 607 -14.26 2.90 33.41
N ILE A 608 -13.50 3.90 33.87
CA ILE A 608 -13.11 5.06 33.08
C ILE A 608 -11.79 4.76 32.35
N LYS A 609 -11.76 4.95 31.03
CA LYS A 609 -10.55 4.91 30.19
C LYS A 609 -10.38 6.29 29.55
N THR A 610 -9.18 6.87 29.61
CA THR A 610 -8.89 8.16 28.99
C THR A 610 -7.47 8.20 28.48
N GLY A 611 -7.22 8.86 27.34
CA GLY A 611 -5.89 8.96 26.78
C GLY A 611 -5.68 10.20 25.94
N PHE A 612 -4.41 10.47 25.64
CA PHE A 612 -3.92 11.57 24.81
C PHE A 612 -2.79 11.06 23.93
N ASP A 613 -2.86 11.37 22.64
CA ASP A 613 -1.83 11.06 21.64
C ASP A 613 -1.44 12.31 20.85
N ASN A 614 -0.15 12.51 20.61
CA ASN A 614 0.39 13.48 19.68
C ASN A 614 1.24 12.75 18.62
N LYS A 615 1.00 13.01 17.34
CA LYS A 615 1.86 12.63 16.21
C LYS A 615 2.45 13.87 15.57
N LYS A 616 3.78 13.98 15.55
CA LYS A 616 4.45 14.87 14.59
C LYS A 616 4.83 14.09 13.34
N HIS A 617 4.30 14.52 12.20
CA HIS A 617 4.62 13.97 10.88
C HIS A 617 5.78 14.74 10.23
N LYS A 618 6.50 14.07 9.33
CA LYS A 618 7.30 14.63 8.26
C LYS A 618 7.01 13.82 7.00
N ILE A 619 6.48 14.50 5.99
CA ILE A 619 6.18 13.94 4.67
C ILE A 619 7.04 14.62 3.62
N SER A 620 7.54 13.84 2.67
CA SER A 620 8.33 14.30 1.53
C SER A 620 7.94 13.49 0.29
N ASN A 621 7.65 14.16 -0.82
CA ASN A 621 7.30 13.50 -2.08
C ASN A 621 8.10 14.12 -3.22
N PHE A 622 8.56 13.26 -4.13
CA PHE A 622 9.23 13.57 -5.38
C PHE A 622 8.61 12.73 -6.50
N SER A 623 8.30 13.34 -7.64
CA SER A 623 7.86 12.63 -8.84
C SER A 623 8.41 13.34 -10.07
N GLY A 624 8.88 12.56 -11.05
CA GLY A 624 9.18 13.01 -12.40
C GLY A 624 8.44 12.14 -13.41
N GLY A 625 7.85 12.73 -14.45
CA GLY A 625 7.05 12.00 -15.44
C GLY A 625 7.28 12.47 -16.88
N ASN A 626 7.10 11.56 -17.84
CA ASN A 626 7.44 11.71 -19.27
C ASN A 626 8.94 11.91 -19.56
N ILE A 627 9.85 11.30 -18.78
CA ILE A 627 11.28 11.67 -18.86
C ILE A 627 12.11 10.61 -19.56
N GLY A 628 12.57 10.94 -20.77
CA GLY A 628 13.41 10.07 -21.61
C GLY A 628 13.00 10.10 -23.09
N GLY A 629 13.32 11.18 -23.79
CA GLY A 629 13.25 11.21 -25.26
C GLY A 629 14.45 10.49 -25.88
N GLY A 630 14.34 10.13 -27.18
CA GLY A 630 15.45 9.55 -27.94
C GLY A 630 16.66 10.49 -28.07
N PRO A 631 17.76 10.07 -28.74
CA PRO A 631 19.05 10.78 -28.72
C PRO A 631 19.04 12.22 -29.27
N PHE A 632 18.00 12.61 -30.02
CA PHE A 632 17.73 14.01 -30.41
C PHE A 632 16.26 14.40 -30.16
N GLY A 633 15.58 13.67 -29.28
CA GLY A 633 14.17 13.85 -28.97
C GLY A 633 13.94 15.11 -28.14
N ASN A 634 13.17 16.05 -28.69
CA ASN A 634 12.58 17.13 -27.91
C ASN A 634 11.61 16.52 -26.89
N THR A 635 12.07 16.31 -25.65
CA THR A 635 11.19 15.97 -24.52
C THR A 635 10.31 17.19 -24.29
N SER A 636 9.10 17.18 -24.83
CA SER A 636 8.28 18.39 -24.85
C SER A 636 7.92 18.83 -23.44
N ASP A 637 7.48 17.91 -22.58
CA ASP A 637 6.86 18.26 -21.30
C ASP A 637 7.29 17.34 -20.11
N PRO A 638 8.60 17.28 -19.77
CA PRO A 638 9.07 16.55 -18.58
C PRO A 638 8.56 17.22 -17.30
N SER A 639 7.66 16.54 -16.60
CA SER A 639 6.98 17.06 -15.40
C SER A 639 7.77 16.74 -14.13
N TRP A 640 7.74 17.64 -13.14
CA TRP A 640 8.43 17.46 -11.85
C TRP A 640 7.60 17.99 -10.68
N ILE A 641 7.50 17.21 -9.62
CA ILE A 641 6.82 17.52 -8.36
C ILE A 641 7.82 17.29 -7.22
N MET A 642 8.03 18.27 -6.34
CA MET A 642 8.78 18.06 -5.09
C MET A 642 8.20 18.91 -3.96
N TYR A 643 7.93 18.30 -2.80
CA TYR A 643 7.51 19.02 -1.59
C TYR A 643 7.91 18.30 -0.30
N GLU A 644 8.05 19.06 0.79
CA GLU A 644 8.24 18.55 2.15
C GLU A 644 7.39 19.37 3.14
N PHE A 645 6.66 18.70 4.04
CA PHE A 645 5.84 19.35 5.08
C PHE A 645 5.91 18.60 6.42
N GLU A 646 5.69 19.33 7.52
CA GLU A 646 5.66 18.79 8.89
C GLU A 646 4.34 19.15 9.63
N PRO A 647 3.21 18.47 9.35
CA PRO A 647 1.98 18.63 10.12
C PRO A 647 2.04 17.97 11.51
N GLU A 648 1.21 18.46 12.44
CA GLU A 648 1.08 17.93 13.80
C GLU A 648 -0.37 17.56 14.11
N GLU A 649 -0.60 16.33 14.57
CA GLU A 649 -1.91 15.81 14.97
C GLU A 649 -1.95 15.58 16.48
N ALA A 650 -3.01 16.04 17.13
CA ALA A 650 -3.25 15.81 18.54
C ALA A 650 -4.65 15.26 18.77
N SER A 651 -4.78 14.22 19.60
CA SER A 651 -6.08 13.68 19.99
C SER A 651 -6.16 13.41 21.48
N PHE A 652 -7.36 13.53 22.03
CA PHE A 652 -7.67 13.25 23.42
C PHE A 652 -9.00 12.50 23.49
N TYR A 653 -9.11 11.49 24.35
CA TYR A 653 -10.36 10.76 24.53
C TYR A 653 -10.67 10.50 25.99
N ILE A 654 -11.96 10.37 26.29
CA ILE A 654 -12.49 9.85 27.55
C ILE A 654 -13.68 8.93 27.27
N GLN A 655 -13.73 7.82 27.99
CA GLN A 655 -14.77 6.81 27.90
C GLN A 655 -15.12 6.29 29.30
N ASP A 656 -16.41 6.03 29.52
CA ASP A 656 -16.90 5.30 30.69
C ASP A 656 -17.61 4.03 30.22
N LYS A 657 -17.11 2.87 30.67
CA LYS A 657 -17.72 1.55 30.49
C LYS A 657 -18.49 1.24 31.76
N MET A 658 -19.82 1.23 31.66
CA MET A 658 -20.75 0.98 32.75
C MET A 658 -21.25 -0.47 32.69
N GLU A 659 -20.69 -1.32 33.55
CA GLU A 659 -20.98 -2.75 33.63
C GLU A 659 -22.10 -3.03 34.65
N TYR A 660 -23.37 -2.97 34.23
CA TYR A 660 -24.49 -3.41 35.07
C TYR A 660 -24.74 -4.92 34.90
N LYS A 661 -25.37 -5.54 35.91
CA LYS A 661 -25.65 -6.98 35.93
C LYS A 661 -26.47 -7.49 34.73
N GLU A 662 -27.31 -6.65 34.14
CA GLU A 662 -28.21 -7.01 33.05
C GLU A 662 -27.85 -6.37 31.70
N PHE A 663 -27.11 -5.26 31.69
CA PHE A 663 -26.77 -4.50 30.48
C PHE A 663 -25.45 -3.75 30.65
N ILE A 664 -24.78 -3.46 29.54
CA ILE A 664 -23.50 -2.72 29.52
C ILE A 664 -23.64 -1.49 28.63
N ILE A 665 -23.17 -0.34 29.10
CA ILE A 665 -23.16 0.91 28.33
C ILE A 665 -21.72 1.41 28.19
N ASN A 666 -21.24 1.56 26.96
CA ASN A 666 -20.03 2.30 26.64
C ASN A 666 -20.42 3.71 26.20
N VAL A 667 -19.96 4.75 26.90
CA VAL A 667 -20.13 6.15 26.48
C VAL A 667 -18.75 6.75 26.26
N GLY A 668 -18.45 7.12 25.01
CA GLY A 668 -17.15 7.66 24.60
C GLY A 668 -17.26 9.05 24.00
N LEU A 669 -16.29 9.91 24.31
CA LEU A 669 -16.12 11.21 23.67
C LEU A 669 -14.62 11.40 23.33
N ARG A 670 -14.34 11.53 22.04
CA ARG A 670 -13.01 11.85 21.53
C ARG A 670 -12.96 13.28 20.98
N TYR A 671 -11.81 13.92 21.10
CA TYR A 671 -11.45 15.18 20.49
C TYR A 671 -10.27 14.93 19.56
N ASP A 672 -10.40 15.32 18.31
CA ASP A 672 -9.40 15.14 17.26
C ASP A 672 -9.02 16.50 16.69
N ALA A 673 -7.73 16.71 16.44
CA ALA A 673 -7.17 17.96 15.96
C ALA A 673 -5.95 17.76 15.05
N LEU A 674 -5.84 18.63 14.04
CA LEU A 674 -4.75 18.66 13.07
C LEU A 674 -4.33 20.13 12.83
N ASP A 675 -3.03 20.40 12.94
CA ASP A 675 -2.39 21.58 12.38
C ASP A 675 -1.75 21.22 11.03
N PRO A 676 -2.28 21.74 9.89
CA PRO A 676 -1.68 21.49 8.59
C PRO A 676 -0.35 22.22 8.36
N ASN A 677 0.09 23.12 9.25
CA ASN A 677 1.39 23.80 9.23
C ASN A 677 1.80 24.34 7.83
N SER A 678 0.84 24.89 7.09
CA SER A 678 1.03 25.37 5.71
C SER A 678 0.04 26.48 5.36
N ARG A 679 0.31 27.20 4.27
CA ARG A 679 -0.61 28.17 3.66
C ARG A 679 -1.52 27.46 2.64
N TYR A 680 -2.67 28.06 2.31
CA TYR A 680 -3.64 27.43 1.40
C TYR A 680 -4.05 28.33 0.21
N PRO A 681 -4.43 27.73 -0.94
CA PRO A 681 -5.02 28.44 -2.08
C PRO A 681 -6.43 28.96 -1.76
N ASP A 682 -6.70 30.22 -2.08
CA ASP A 682 -8.01 30.89 -1.91
C ASP A 682 -8.55 31.26 -3.31
N PRO A 683 -9.46 30.44 -3.89
CA PRO A 683 -9.91 30.62 -5.27
C PRO A 683 -10.78 31.86 -5.48
N SER A 684 -11.20 32.53 -4.40
CA SER A 684 -12.01 33.76 -4.49
C SER A 684 -11.18 35.02 -4.81
N ARG A 685 -9.85 34.90 -4.90
CA ARG A 685 -8.92 36.05 -4.93
C ARG A 685 -7.90 35.95 -6.05
N LYS A 686 -7.57 37.08 -6.69
CA LYS A 686 -6.50 37.13 -7.70
C LYS A 686 -5.14 36.89 -7.04
N LEU A 687 -4.47 35.82 -7.46
CA LEU A 687 -3.10 35.43 -7.09
C LEU A 687 -2.07 36.50 -7.50
N LEU A 688 -1.09 36.73 -6.63
CA LEU A 688 0.05 37.63 -6.82
C LEU A 688 1.32 37.10 -6.16
N TYR A 689 2.47 37.60 -6.64
CA TYR A 689 3.79 37.36 -6.07
C TYR A 689 4.44 38.70 -5.74
N GLN A 690 5.05 38.85 -4.56
CA GLN A 690 5.72 40.07 -4.13
C GLN A 690 7.24 39.88 -4.07
N TYR A 691 7.98 40.70 -4.83
CA TYR A 691 9.43 40.81 -4.75
C TYR A 691 9.83 42.29 -4.60
N ASP A 692 10.76 42.59 -3.69
CA ASP A 692 11.21 43.95 -3.30
C ASP A 692 10.05 44.98 -3.10
N GLY A 693 8.92 44.49 -2.60
CA GLY A 693 7.71 45.29 -2.36
C GLY A 693 6.76 45.44 -3.57
N GLN A 694 7.22 45.22 -4.80
CA GLN A 694 6.36 45.24 -6.00
C GLN A 694 5.59 43.92 -6.15
N ALA A 695 4.35 44.01 -6.63
CA ALA A 695 3.47 42.85 -6.86
C ALA A 695 3.37 42.52 -8.36
N TYR A 696 3.62 41.25 -8.69
CA TYR A 696 3.60 40.69 -10.04
C TYR A 696 2.44 39.68 -10.17
N ALA A 697 1.77 39.66 -11.32
CA ALA A 697 0.81 38.61 -11.64
C ALA A 697 1.53 37.36 -12.18
N PRO A 698 0.90 36.17 -12.21
CA PRO A 698 1.53 34.94 -12.71
C PRO A 698 2.09 35.06 -14.14
N SER A 699 1.41 35.83 -15.00
CA SER A 699 1.86 36.19 -16.36
C SER A 699 3.18 36.96 -16.40
N ASP A 700 3.40 37.81 -15.40
CA ASP A 700 4.52 38.75 -15.33
C ASP A 700 5.75 38.18 -14.58
N LEU A 701 5.63 36.97 -14.02
CA LEU A 701 6.76 36.24 -13.40
C LEU A 701 7.95 36.06 -14.36
N SER A 702 7.67 35.98 -15.67
CA SER A 702 8.68 35.93 -16.74
C SER A 702 9.63 37.15 -16.79
N GLN A 703 9.32 38.22 -16.05
CA GLN A 703 10.14 39.42 -15.93
C GLN A 703 11.16 39.36 -14.77
N LEU A 704 11.07 38.34 -13.91
CA LEU A 704 11.97 38.11 -12.78
C LEU A 704 13.04 37.07 -13.15
N SER A 705 14.27 37.26 -12.67
CA SER A 705 15.30 36.21 -12.74
C SER A 705 15.08 35.15 -11.64
N GLU A 706 15.61 33.94 -11.84
CA GLU A 706 15.48 32.81 -10.90
C GLU A 706 15.83 33.19 -9.45
N GLN A 707 16.92 33.96 -9.25
CA GLN A 707 17.36 34.41 -7.92
C GLN A 707 16.39 35.38 -7.26
N GLN A 708 15.56 36.09 -8.03
CA GLN A 708 14.50 36.97 -7.53
C GLN A 708 13.22 36.17 -7.26
N MET A 709 12.88 35.20 -8.11
CA MET A 709 11.77 34.27 -7.87
C MET A 709 11.97 33.46 -6.58
N GLN A 710 13.21 33.03 -6.30
CA GLN A 710 13.60 32.37 -5.05
C GLN A 710 13.39 33.24 -3.78
N GLN A 711 13.17 34.54 -3.96
CA GLN A 711 12.98 35.54 -2.89
C GLN A 711 11.59 36.18 -2.90
N ALA A 712 10.70 35.76 -3.81
CA ALA A 712 9.33 36.25 -3.88
C ALA A 712 8.44 35.52 -2.85
N ASP A 713 7.58 36.26 -2.15
CA ASP A 713 6.50 35.66 -1.35
C ASP A 713 5.19 35.64 -2.16
N TRP A 714 4.33 34.65 -1.93
CA TRP A 714 3.08 34.46 -2.68
C TRP A 714 1.85 34.78 -1.83
N GLY A 715 0.81 35.26 -2.50
CA GLY A 715 -0.37 35.82 -1.86
C GLY A 715 -1.42 36.26 -2.87
N TYR A 716 -2.20 37.26 -2.49
CA TYR A 716 -3.37 37.69 -3.23
C TYR A 716 -3.44 39.21 -3.33
N ALA A 717 -4.23 39.72 -4.27
CA ALA A 717 -4.71 41.08 -4.19
C ALA A 717 -5.54 41.27 -2.91
N ALA A 718 -5.23 42.31 -2.13
CA ALA A 718 -6.13 42.85 -1.14
C ALA A 718 -7.44 43.28 -1.82
N ILE A 719 -8.57 43.10 -1.15
CA ILE A 719 -9.91 43.40 -1.69
C ILE A 719 -10.62 44.42 -0.80
N ASP A 720 -11.53 45.19 -1.39
CA ASP A 720 -12.46 46.05 -0.64
C ASP A 720 -13.70 45.28 -0.13
N ASP A 721 -14.59 45.98 0.58
CA ASP A 721 -15.83 45.41 1.14
C ASP A 721 -16.81 44.88 0.06
N ASP A 722 -16.65 45.30 -1.21
CA ASP A 722 -17.44 44.84 -2.36
C ASP A 722 -16.72 43.70 -3.15
N GLY A 723 -15.51 43.30 -2.73
CA GLY A 723 -14.73 42.20 -3.30
C GLY A 723 -13.81 42.58 -4.47
N ILE A 724 -13.61 43.88 -4.73
CA ILE A 724 -12.79 44.35 -5.85
C ILE A 724 -11.30 44.40 -5.47
N PRO A 725 -10.37 43.88 -6.30
CA PRO A 725 -8.93 44.01 -6.11
C PRO A 725 -8.47 45.46 -5.98
N LEU A 726 -7.86 45.78 -4.84
CA LEU A 726 -7.29 47.09 -4.54
C LEU A 726 -5.96 47.31 -5.27
N THR A 727 -5.79 48.51 -5.82
CA THR A 727 -4.53 48.98 -6.40
C THR A 727 -3.94 50.17 -5.64
N ASP A 728 -2.64 50.37 -5.79
CA ASP A 728 -1.92 51.53 -5.28
C ASP A 728 -2.13 52.78 -6.18
N GLY A 729 -1.45 53.88 -5.84
CA GLY A 729 -1.55 55.15 -6.57
C GLY A 729 -0.94 55.14 -7.98
N ASP A 730 -0.13 54.13 -8.31
CA ASP A 730 0.53 53.97 -9.61
C ASP A 730 -0.13 52.87 -10.47
N GLY A 731 -1.04 52.08 -9.88
CA GLY A 731 -1.88 51.08 -10.55
C GLY A 731 -1.52 49.62 -10.25
N ASN A 732 -0.51 49.35 -9.41
CA ASN A 732 -0.10 47.99 -9.04
C ASN A 732 -1.08 47.42 -8.00
N PHE A 733 -1.31 46.11 -8.00
CA PHE A 733 -2.18 45.49 -6.98
C PHE A 733 -1.54 45.51 -5.59
N ILE A 734 -2.33 45.80 -4.55
CA ILE A 734 -1.88 45.73 -3.16
C ILE A 734 -1.79 44.26 -2.74
N PHE A 735 -0.60 43.80 -2.35
CA PHE A 735 -0.35 42.42 -1.94
C PHE A 735 -0.79 42.14 -0.49
N GLU A 736 -1.51 41.04 -0.29
CA GLU A 736 -1.76 40.40 1.00
C GLU A 736 -1.18 38.97 0.98
N PRO A 737 -0.26 38.60 1.89
CA PRO A 737 0.36 37.28 1.88
C PRO A 737 -0.66 36.17 2.11
N ALA A 738 -0.44 35.00 1.51
CA ALA A 738 -1.40 33.90 1.61
C ALA A 738 -1.61 33.43 3.05
N LYS A 739 -2.86 33.12 3.40
CA LYS A 739 -3.27 32.78 4.76
C LYS A 739 -2.81 31.39 5.14
N TRP A 740 -2.39 31.24 6.39
CA TRP A 740 -2.14 29.94 7.02
C TRP A 740 -3.45 29.17 7.15
N ALA A 741 -3.40 27.85 6.93
CA ALA A 741 -4.56 26.98 7.05
C ALA A 741 -5.12 27.00 8.48
N SER A 742 -6.44 26.82 8.61
CA SER A 742 -7.07 26.84 9.93
C SER A 742 -6.77 25.55 10.71
N TYR A 743 -6.32 25.70 11.97
CA TYR A 743 -6.13 24.57 12.89
C TYR A 743 -7.46 23.85 13.09
N LYS A 744 -7.54 22.60 12.65
CA LYS A 744 -8.79 21.83 12.57
C LYS A 744 -9.10 21.18 13.92
N LYS A 745 -10.37 21.14 14.30
CA LYS A 745 -10.85 20.59 15.58
C LYS A 745 -12.21 19.92 15.42
N LYS A 746 -12.37 18.69 15.93
CA LYS A 746 -13.66 17.98 15.99
C LYS A 746 -13.86 17.28 17.33
N TRP A 747 -15.13 16.99 17.62
CA TRP A 747 -15.56 16.18 18.75
C TRP A 747 -16.38 15.01 18.21
N SER A 748 -16.01 13.79 18.60
CA SER A 748 -16.44 12.53 18.01
C SER A 748 -17.18 11.70 19.08
N PRO A 749 -18.49 11.95 19.32
CA PRO A 749 -19.28 11.23 20.32
C PRO A 749 -19.67 9.82 19.87
N ARG A 750 -19.61 8.86 20.80
CA ARG A 750 -19.91 7.44 20.54
C ARG A 750 -20.67 6.82 21.72
N ILE A 751 -21.61 5.92 21.43
CA ILE A 751 -22.35 5.17 22.43
C ILE A 751 -22.61 3.73 21.96
N GLY A 752 -22.27 2.76 22.81
CA GLY A 752 -22.57 1.34 22.62
C GLY A 752 -23.43 0.80 23.76
N PHE A 753 -24.38 -0.05 23.44
CA PHE A 753 -25.27 -0.71 24.41
C PHE A 753 -25.27 -2.22 24.15
N GLY A 754 -24.95 -3.02 25.17
CA GLY A 754 -24.99 -4.48 25.15
C GLY A 754 -26.04 -5.02 26.12
N TYR A 755 -26.86 -5.98 25.68
CA TYR A 755 -27.92 -6.59 26.49
C TYR A 755 -27.90 -8.13 26.38
N PRO A 756 -27.18 -8.84 27.28
CA PRO A 756 -27.20 -10.29 27.38
C PRO A 756 -28.49 -10.79 28.07
N ILE A 757 -29.55 -11.04 27.28
CA ILE A 757 -30.85 -11.56 27.76
C ILE A 757 -30.69 -12.90 28.50
N THR A 758 -29.79 -13.75 28.02
CA THR A 758 -29.42 -15.01 28.67
C THR A 758 -27.94 -15.27 28.44
N ASP A 759 -27.34 -16.25 29.12
CA ASP A 759 -25.95 -16.65 28.86
C ASP A 759 -25.73 -17.18 27.43
N ASN A 760 -26.80 -17.51 26.69
CA ASN A 760 -26.78 -18.01 25.31
C ASN A 760 -27.35 -17.00 24.27
N ILE A 761 -27.87 -15.84 24.68
CA ILE A 761 -28.46 -14.84 23.76
C ILE A 761 -28.10 -13.43 24.22
N ALA A 762 -27.48 -12.65 23.33
CA ALA A 762 -27.21 -11.23 23.53
C ALA A 762 -27.62 -10.40 22.31
N PHE A 763 -27.90 -9.13 22.57
CA PHE A 763 -28.09 -8.09 21.58
C PHE A 763 -27.07 -6.98 21.83
N HIS A 764 -26.63 -6.30 20.77
CA HIS A 764 -25.95 -5.03 20.89
C HIS A 764 -26.57 -3.99 19.95
N ALA A 765 -26.54 -2.74 20.35
CA ALA A 765 -27.04 -1.61 19.57
C ALA A 765 -26.14 -0.41 19.82
N SER A 766 -25.74 0.29 18.76
CA SER A 766 -24.66 1.26 18.90
C SER A 766 -24.70 2.36 17.82
N TYR A 767 -24.11 3.49 18.18
CA TYR A 767 -24.13 4.73 17.40
C TYR A 767 -22.81 5.48 17.57
N GLY A 768 -22.25 5.98 16.48
CA GLY A 768 -21.04 6.79 16.52
C GLY A 768 -21.01 7.87 15.45
N GLN A 769 -20.51 9.04 15.81
CA GLN A 769 -19.98 10.00 14.85
C GLN A 769 -18.46 9.89 14.86
N PHE A 770 -17.90 9.76 13.67
CA PHE A 770 -16.47 9.65 13.43
C PHE A 770 -16.07 10.74 12.43
N PHE A 771 -14.89 11.30 12.64
CA PHE A 771 -14.28 12.26 11.73
C PHE A 771 -12.88 11.78 11.39
N ASP A 772 -12.47 11.94 10.13
CA ASP A 772 -11.08 11.75 9.73
C ASP A 772 -10.60 12.95 8.90
N TYR A 773 -9.30 13.19 8.94
CA TYR A 773 -8.67 14.20 8.13
C TYR A 773 -8.32 13.62 6.75
N PRO A 774 -8.66 14.34 5.66
CA PRO A 774 -8.20 14.03 4.32
C PRO A 774 -6.72 13.63 4.26
N ASN A 775 -6.45 12.58 3.47
CA ASN A 775 -5.12 12.13 3.10
C ASN A 775 -4.19 13.32 2.84
N LEU A 776 -2.97 13.26 3.38
CA LEU A 776 -2.06 14.39 3.25
C LEU A 776 -1.59 14.59 1.79
N SER A 777 -1.74 13.59 0.92
CA SER A 777 -1.66 13.78 -0.53
C SER A 777 -2.67 14.84 -1.01
N SER A 778 -3.97 14.67 -0.76
CA SER A 778 -5.02 15.62 -1.16
C SER A 778 -4.91 16.97 -0.43
N ALA A 779 -4.23 17.02 0.72
CA ALA A 779 -3.91 18.27 1.42
C ALA A 779 -2.73 19.04 0.80
N TYR A 780 -1.70 18.37 0.26
CA TYR A 780 -0.43 18.99 -0.17
C TYR A 780 0.02 18.65 -1.60
N ALA A 781 -0.82 18.02 -2.43
CA ALA A 781 -0.49 17.70 -3.82
C ALA A 781 -0.27 18.96 -4.65
N TYR A 782 0.92 19.12 -5.21
CA TYR A 782 1.19 20.13 -6.23
C TYR A 782 1.41 19.43 -7.55
N THR A 783 0.36 19.19 -8.35
CA THR A 783 0.55 18.56 -9.66
C THR A 783 1.01 19.59 -10.68
N ASN A 784 2.32 19.65 -10.91
CA ASN A 784 2.91 20.38 -12.04
C ASN A 784 3.13 19.42 -13.23
N SER A 785 2.05 18.76 -13.67
CA SER A 785 2.04 18.08 -14.97
C SER A 785 2.11 19.14 -16.07
N ASN A 786 2.90 18.85 -17.10
CA ASN A 786 3.08 19.66 -18.29
C ASN A 786 3.49 21.11 -17.93
N GLY A 787 4.50 21.20 -17.06
CA GLY A 787 5.05 22.43 -16.47
C GLY A 787 5.86 23.28 -17.45
N ALA A 788 5.18 23.73 -18.50
CA ALA A 788 5.69 24.38 -19.72
C ALA A 788 6.52 23.47 -20.62
N SER A 789 6.34 23.65 -21.93
CA SER A 789 7.18 23.08 -22.98
C SER A 789 8.52 23.84 -23.10
N GLY A 790 9.19 23.97 -21.95
CA GLY A 790 10.55 24.47 -21.87
C GLY A 790 11.51 23.36 -22.27
N LEU A 791 12.30 23.62 -23.30
CA LEU A 791 13.59 22.94 -23.47
C LEU A 791 14.27 22.88 -22.09
N ALA A 792 14.72 21.69 -21.68
CA ALA A 792 15.43 21.54 -20.41
C ALA A 792 16.51 22.64 -20.30
N PRO A 793 16.53 23.41 -19.20
CA PRO A 793 17.29 24.66 -19.11
C PRO A 793 18.72 24.46 -19.59
N GLY A 794 19.16 25.42 -20.41
CA GLY A 794 20.32 25.28 -21.30
C GLY A 794 21.47 24.49 -20.69
N LEU A 795 21.95 23.49 -21.42
CA LEU A 795 22.73 22.38 -20.88
C LEU A 795 24.03 22.81 -20.15
N THR A 796 24.48 24.06 -20.30
CA THR A 796 25.70 24.61 -19.72
C THR A 796 25.42 25.58 -18.55
N GLY A 797 26.31 25.60 -17.55
CA GLY A 797 26.27 26.58 -16.43
C GLY A 797 25.43 26.22 -15.20
N ILE A 798 24.68 25.12 -15.22
CA ILE A 798 23.93 24.58 -14.07
C ILE A 798 24.86 24.00 -12.99
N ASN A 799 24.51 24.16 -11.70
CA ASN A 799 25.24 23.58 -10.56
C ASN A 799 24.49 22.38 -9.97
N VAL A 800 25.04 21.18 -10.19
CA VAL A 800 24.43 19.88 -9.82
C VAL A 800 24.14 19.73 -8.32
N ASP A 801 24.98 20.29 -7.44
CA ASP A 801 24.84 20.13 -5.98
C ASP A 801 23.63 20.88 -5.39
N ASN A 802 23.01 21.80 -6.13
CA ASN A 802 21.87 22.62 -5.68
C ASN A 802 20.66 22.55 -6.64
N PHE A 803 20.60 21.55 -7.53
CA PHE A 803 19.68 21.60 -8.67
C PHE A 803 18.26 21.11 -8.37
N ASN A 804 17.46 21.98 -7.74
CA ASN A 804 16.03 21.75 -7.51
C ASN A 804 15.21 21.98 -8.79
N PHE A 805 14.97 20.93 -9.58
CA PHE A 805 13.75 20.89 -10.39
C PHE A 805 12.53 20.67 -9.48
N GLY A 806 11.70 21.69 -9.38
CA GLY A 806 10.52 21.72 -8.51
C GLY A 806 10.25 23.14 -8.06
N ASN A 807 9.07 23.67 -8.39
CA ASN A 807 8.77 25.07 -8.12
C ASN A 807 8.32 25.28 -6.66
N SER A 808 9.29 25.24 -5.73
CA SER A 808 9.08 25.52 -4.30
C SER A 808 8.56 26.94 -3.99
N TYR A 809 8.43 27.79 -5.00
CA TYR A 809 8.16 29.23 -4.90
C TYR A 809 6.80 29.63 -5.52
N SER A 810 6.20 28.75 -6.33
CA SER A 810 4.88 28.95 -6.94
C SER A 810 3.97 27.74 -6.69
N PRO A 811 2.99 27.83 -5.77
CA PRO A 811 2.03 26.74 -5.55
C PRO A 811 1.03 26.57 -6.70
N PHE A 812 1.02 27.49 -7.68
CA PHE A 812 0.20 27.42 -8.88
C PHE A 812 1.10 27.23 -10.11
N PRO A 813 0.92 26.17 -10.91
CA PRO A 813 1.54 26.04 -12.21
C PRO A 813 0.90 26.99 -13.23
N VAL A 814 1.66 27.37 -14.27
CA VAL A 814 1.22 28.33 -15.30
C VAL A 814 1.28 27.63 -16.67
N ASN A 815 0.29 26.79 -16.95
CA ASN A 815 0.13 26.16 -18.27
C ASN A 815 -0.81 27.02 -19.13
N THR A 816 -0.30 27.56 -20.24
CA THR A 816 -1.06 28.38 -21.20
C THR A 816 -1.12 27.76 -22.60
N ALA A 817 -0.78 26.48 -22.73
CA ALA A 817 -0.60 25.81 -24.01
C ALA A 817 -1.47 24.56 -24.18
N ASP A 818 -1.85 23.91 -23.08
CA ASP A 818 -2.29 22.51 -23.09
C ASP A 818 -3.65 22.29 -22.42
N PHE A 819 -4.28 21.13 -22.68
CA PHE A 819 -5.65 20.81 -22.25
C PHE A 819 -5.75 20.30 -20.79
N TYR A 820 -4.65 20.26 -20.05
CA TYR A 820 -4.57 19.70 -18.70
C TYR A 820 -4.89 20.74 -17.61
N ILE A 821 -5.77 20.37 -16.67
CA ILE A 821 -6.18 21.22 -15.54
C ILE A 821 -5.48 20.72 -14.25
N PRO A 822 -4.41 21.36 -13.77
CA PRO A 822 -3.64 20.88 -12.62
C PRO A 822 -4.40 20.97 -11.29
N ALA A 823 -4.26 19.92 -10.48
CA ALA A 823 -4.82 19.83 -9.12
C ALA A 823 -3.85 20.37 -8.07
N ILE A 824 -4.37 21.22 -7.18
CA ILE A 824 -3.63 21.86 -6.10
C ILE A 824 -4.22 21.45 -4.75
N GLY A 825 -3.34 21.04 -3.84
CA GLY A 825 -3.65 20.61 -2.50
C GLY A 825 -4.37 21.69 -1.71
N SER A 826 -5.36 21.27 -0.92
CA SER A 826 -6.18 22.18 -0.12
C SER A 826 -6.01 21.88 1.38
N PRO A 827 -4.98 22.43 2.05
CA PRO A 827 -4.76 22.19 3.48
C PRO A 827 -5.94 22.60 4.37
N ASN A 828 -6.88 23.41 3.88
CA ASN A 828 -8.00 23.98 4.63
C ASN A 828 -9.32 23.20 4.50
N VAL A 829 -9.36 22.07 3.78
CA VAL A 829 -10.55 21.17 3.71
C VAL A 829 -11.08 20.78 5.10
N ARG A 830 -12.40 20.64 5.21
CA ARG A 830 -13.06 20.08 6.40
C ARG A 830 -12.69 18.58 6.50
N PRO A 831 -12.57 18.02 7.72
CA PRO A 831 -12.53 16.57 7.87
C PRO A 831 -13.86 15.96 7.44
N GLU A 832 -13.78 14.78 6.81
CA GLU A 832 -14.93 13.98 6.44
C GLU A 832 -15.68 13.53 7.70
N ARG A 833 -16.98 13.23 7.59
CA ARG A 833 -17.79 12.78 8.73
C ARG A 833 -18.60 11.53 8.39
N THR A 834 -18.22 10.42 8.99
CA THR A 834 -19.02 9.20 9.03
C THR A 834 -19.99 9.21 10.22
N VAL A 835 -21.25 8.87 9.98
CA VAL A 835 -22.26 8.59 11.02
C VAL A 835 -22.72 7.14 10.87
N GLN A 836 -22.49 6.29 11.88
CA GLN A 836 -22.86 4.87 11.85
C GLN A 836 -23.95 4.53 12.88
N TYR A 837 -24.80 3.58 12.51
CA TYR A 837 -25.73 2.87 13.38
C TYR A 837 -25.55 1.37 13.16
N GLU A 838 -25.41 0.60 14.23
CA GLU A 838 -25.35 -0.87 14.17
C GLU A 838 -26.36 -1.48 15.15
N PHE A 839 -26.98 -2.58 14.74
CA PHE A 839 -27.77 -3.47 15.59
C PHE A 839 -27.35 -4.92 15.34
N GLY A 840 -26.86 -5.57 16.39
CA GLY A 840 -26.39 -6.95 16.36
C GLY A 840 -27.19 -7.87 17.29
N PHE A 841 -27.25 -9.14 16.92
CA PHE A 841 -27.87 -10.22 17.67
C PHE A 841 -26.98 -11.46 17.59
N ARG A 842 -26.64 -12.05 18.74
CA ARG A 842 -25.80 -13.24 18.85
C ARG A 842 -26.49 -14.32 19.68
N SER A 843 -26.58 -15.52 19.13
CA SER A 843 -27.35 -16.63 19.71
C SER A 843 -26.61 -17.96 19.59
N PHE A 844 -26.51 -18.67 20.72
CA PHE A 844 -26.05 -20.04 20.78
C PHE A 844 -27.26 -20.98 20.63
N ILE A 845 -27.47 -21.46 19.40
CA ILE A 845 -28.56 -22.37 19.06
C ILE A 845 -28.35 -23.75 19.73
N ALA A 846 -27.08 -24.12 19.94
CA ALA A 846 -26.65 -25.22 20.79
C ALA A 846 -25.21 -24.94 21.28
N GLU A 847 -24.67 -25.78 22.17
CA GLU A 847 -23.26 -25.73 22.64
C GLU A 847 -22.22 -25.63 21.52
N THR A 848 -22.58 -25.99 20.29
CA THR A 848 -21.67 -26.07 19.13
C THR A 848 -21.96 -25.07 18.03
N TYR A 849 -23.12 -24.40 18.03
CA TYR A 849 -23.60 -23.61 16.89
C TYR A 849 -23.91 -22.19 17.32
N ILE A 850 -23.12 -21.25 16.78
CA ILE A 850 -23.25 -19.81 16.95
C ILE A 850 -23.95 -19.26 15.70
N MET A 851 -24.93 -18.40 15.91
CA MET A 851 -25.51 -17.55 14.89
C MET A 851 -25.35 -16.10 15.31
N SER A 852 -24.65 -15.30 14.48
CA SER A 852 -24.57 -13.85 14.63
C SER A 852 -25.30 -13.20 13.46
N MET A 853 -26.13 -12.19 13.75
CA MET A 853 -26.80 -11.37 12.74
C MET A 853 -26.51 -9.91 13.03
N THR A 854 -26.02 -9.16 12.04
CA THR A 854 -25.79 -7.72 12.14
C THR A 854 -26.61 -6.98 11.08
N VAL A 855 -27.19 -5.84 11.44
CA VAL A 855 -27.72 -4.84 10.51
C VAL A 855 -26.96 -3.54 10.75
N TYR A 856 -26.43 -2.94 9.69
CA TYR A 856 -25.71 -1.66 9.78
C TYR A 856 -26.22 -0.64 8.75
N TYR A 857 -26.11 0.63 9.14
CA TYR A 857 -26.39 1.79 8.30
C TYR A 857 -25.34 2.87 8.56
N LYS A 858 -24.74 3.39 7.49
CA LYS A 858 -23.64 4.34 7.51
C LYS A 858 -23.91 5.45 6.49
N ASP A 859 -23.88 6.70 6.94
CA ASP A 859 -23.86 7.88 6.07
C ASP A 859 -22.46 8.52 6.15
N ILE A 860 -21.89 8.92 5.02
CA ILE A 860 -20.60 9.61 4.89
C ILE A 860 -20.86 10.99 4.28
N TYR A 861 -20.48 12.03 5.01
CA TYR A 861 -20.67 13.43 4.63
C TYR A 861 -19.33 14.15 4.49
N ASP A 862 -19.35 15.27 3.75
CA ASP A 862 -18.19 16.13 3.53
C ASP A 862 -17.05 15.39 2.78
N LEU A 863 -17.37 14.41 1.92
CA LEU A 863 -16.37 13.72 1.09
C LEU A 863 -15.66 14.71 0.15
N ILE A 864 -14.36 14.49 -0.06
CA ILE A 864 -13.52 15.33 -0.92
C ILE A 864 -13.85 15.12 -2.40
N SER A 865 -13.82 16.21 -3.17
CA SER A 865 -13.97 16.27 -4.62
C SER A 865 -13.08 17.35 -5.25
N ALA A 866 -12.48 17.08 -6.41
CA ALA A 866 -11.68 18.03 -7.17
C ALA A 866 -12.59 18.99 -7.97
N THR A 867 -12.72 20.23 -7.48
CA THR A 867 -13.53 21.31 -8.10
C THR A 867 -12.65 22.21 -8.96
N ILE A 868 -13.07 22.50 -10.20
CA ILE A 868 -12.30 23.30 -11.16
C ILE A 868 -12.62 24.80 -11.01
N TYR A 869 -11.59 25.65 -11.14
CA TYR A 869 -11.65 27.10 -11.08
C TYR A 869 -10.94 27.73 -12.28
N ASP A 870 -11.55 28.79 -12.82
CA ASP A 870 -10.93 29.66 -13.82
C ASP A 870 -9.97 30.64 -13.13
N ALA A 871 -8.71 30.69 -13.57
CA ALA A 871 -7.79 31.78 -13.29
C ALA A 871 -7.15 32.33 -14.57
N ASP A 872 -6.47 33.46 -14.39
CA ASP A 872 -5.79 34.23 -15.42
C ASP A 872 -4.27 34.00 -15.24
N PRO A 873 -3.57 33.25 -16.12
CA PRO A 873 -3.99 32.82 -17.47
C PRO A 873 -4.48 31.36 -17.62
N ALA A 874 -4.59 30.57 -16.53
CA ALA A 874 -4.81 29.11 -16.58
C ALA A 874 -5.93 28.62 -15.64
N GLN A 875 -6.62 27.53 -16.02
CA GLN A 875 -7.50 26.78 -15.11
C GLN A 875 -6.70 25.91 -14.14
N TYR A 876 -7.26 25.62 -12.96
CA TYR A 876 -6.72 24.67 -11.99
C TYR A 876 -7.87 24.04 -11.19
N SER A 877 -7.62 22.96 -10.46
CA SER A 877 -8.60 22.35 -9.55
C SER A 877 -8.13 22.36 -8.10
N LEU A 878 -9.10 22.43 -7.17
CA LEU A 878 -8.89 22.34 -5.73
C LEU A 878 -9.75 21.24 -5.13
N TYR A 879 -9.20 20.56 -4.13
CA TYR A 879 -9.95 19.66 -3.28
C TYR A 879 -10.89 20.44 -2.35
N GLU A 880 -12.19 20.23 -2.50
CA GLU A 880 -13.24 20.77 -1.62
C GLU A 880 -14.19 19.66 -1.13
N ASN A 881 -14.89 19.89 -0.03
CA ASN A 881 -15.86 18.94 0.53
C ASN A 881 -17.24 19.14 -0.13
N HIS A 882 -17.50 18.36 -1.20
CA HIS A 882 -18.73 18.40 -1.99
C HIS A 882 -19.62 17.16 -1.77
N ASP A 883 -19.00 15.99 -1.59
CA ASP A 883 -19.64 14.72 -1.90
C ASP A 883 -20.25 13.98 -0.70
N TYR A 884 -21.07 12.98 -1.03
CA TYR A 884 -21.85 12.18 -0.10
C TYR A 884 -21.91 10.71 -0.52
N ALA A 885 -21.82 9.81 0.45
CA ALA A 885 -22.05 8.38 0.26
C ALA A 885 -22.88 7.80 1.40
N ASN A 886 -23.54 6.67 1.16
CA ASN A 886 -24.20 5.88 2.19
C ASN A 886 -24.04 4.38 1.92
N VAL A 887 -23.90 3.61 2.99
CA VAL A 887 -23.81 2.15 2.94
C VAL A 887 -24.81 1.54 3.92
N ARG A 888 -25.45 0.46 3.48
CA ARG A 888 -26.41 -0.31 4.26
C ARG A 888 -26.13 -1.79 4.08
N GLY A 889 -26.31 -2.59 5.13
CA GLY A 889 -26.12 -4.02 4.97
C GLY A 889 -26.67 -4.89 6.10
N PHE A 890 -26.72 -6.18 5.78
CA PHE A 890 -27.08 -7.29 6.65
C PHE A 890 -25.98 -8.35 6.56
N GLU A 891 -25.51 -8.82 7.72
CA GLU A 891 -24.52 -9.88 7.85
C GLU A 891 -25.13 -11.04 8.63
N LEU A 892 -24.86 -12.28 8.19
CA LEU A 892 -25.21 -13.51 8.87
C LEU A 892 -23.97 -14.41 8.99
N GLU A 893 -23.49 -14.60 10.22
CA GLU A 893 -22.50 -15.63 10.57
C GLU A 893 -23.23 -16.89 11.06
N LEU A 894 -22.88 -18.04 10.52
CA LEU A 894 -23.19 -19.35 11.08
C LEU A 894 -21.87 -20.10 11.33
N ARG A 895 -21.42 -20.16 12.58
CA ARG A 895 -20.17 -20.84 12.99
C ARG A 895 -20.48 -22.10 13.79
N LYS A 896 -19.83 -23.20 13.42
CA LYS A 896 -19.75 -24.43 14.23
C LYS A 896 -18.37 -24.54 14.88
N ASN A 897 -18.35 -24.49 16.21
CA ASN A 897 -17.14 -24.72 17.00
C ASN A 897 -16.61 -26.15 16.80
N PHE A 898 -15.29 -26.32 16.92
CA PHE A 898 -14.62 -27.60 16.69
C PHE A 898 -15.15 -28.70 17.64
N LYS A 899 -15.82 -29.70 17.07
CA LYS A 899 -16.34 -30.88 17.80
C LYS A 899 -16.49 -32.04 16.83
N ASN A 900 -16.06 -33.24 17.23
CA ASN A 900 -15.99 -34.42 16.37
C ASN A 900 -15.13 -34.20 15.11
N ASN A 901 -13.88 -33.75 15.30
CA ASN A 901 -12.85 -33.58 14.27
C ASN A 901 -13.15 -32.53 13.17
N ILE A 902 -14.19 -31.71 13.31
CA ILE A 902 -14.57 -30.71 12.29
C ILE A 902 -15.10 -29.42 12.91
N ALA A 903 -14.61 -28.28 12.43
CA ALA A 903 -15.18 -26.95 12.56
C ALA A 903 -15.62 -26.43 11.19
N TRP A 904 -16.55 -25.48 11.15
CA TRP A 904 -16.85 -24.73 9.92
C TRP A 904 -17.47 -23.38 10.24
N TYR A 905 -17.39 -22.44 9.31
CA TYR A 905 -18.15 -21.19 9.34
C TYR A 905 -18.73 -20.87 7.95
N MET A 906 -19.82 -20.12 7.94
CA MET A 906 -20.42 -19.55 6.74
C MET A 906 -20.90 -18.14 7.07
N ASN A 907 -20.32 -17.17 6.35
CA ASN A 907 -20.57 -15.74 6.47
C ASN A 907 -21.29 -15.29 5.20
N TYR A 908 -22.50 -14.76 5.32
CA TYR A 908 -23.24 -14.15 4.21
C TYR A 908 -23.37 -12.65 4.45
N THR A 909 -22.92 -11.84 3.49
CA THR A 909 -23.10 -10.39 3.48
C THR A 909 -24.05 -10.01 2.36
N LEU A 910 -25.08 -9.25 2.70
CA LEU A 910 -25.97 -8.53 1.79
C LEU A 910 -25.78 -7.04 2.05
N SER A 911 -25.10 -6.33 1.15
CA SER A 911 -24.77 -4.91 1.28
C SER A 911 -25.27 -4.10 0.09
N LYS A 912 -25.33 -2.78 0.25
CA LYS A 912 -25.31 -1.84 -0.86
C LYS A 912 -24.58 -0.55 -0.47
N ALA A 913 -23.59 -0.15 -1.27
CA ALA A 913 -22.85 1.10 -1.21
C ALA A 913 -23.25 2.03 -2.37
N GLU A 914 -23.68 3.25 -2.04
CA GLU A 914 -24.14 4.27 -2.98
C GLU A 914 -23.48 5.62 -2.68
N GLY A 915 -23.20 6.46 -3.68
CA GLY A 915 -22.60 7.78 -3.47
C GLY A 915 -22.52 8.63 -4.74
N SER A 916 -22.13 9.90 -4.61
CA SER A 916 -21.99 10.85 -5.73
C SER A 916 -20.68 10.72 -6.50
N ALA A 917 -19.60 10.25 -5.87
CA ALA A 917 -18.28 10.08 -6.49
C ALA A 917 -17.53 8.85 -5.91
N PRO A 918 -16.95 7.97 -6.75
CA PRO A 918 -16.14 6.85 -6.27
C PRO A 918 -14.85 7.34 -5.58
N ASN A 919 -14.12 8.27 -6.18
CA ASN A 919 -12.87 8.84 -5.69
C ASN A 919 -12.90 10.38 -5.79
N GLU A 920 -11.89 11.08 -5.25
CA GLU A 920 -11.85 12.55 -5.27
C GLU A 920 -11.60 13.19 -6.65
N PHE A 921 -11.16 12.42 -7.65
CA PHE A 921 -10.88 12.92 -9.01
C PHE A 921 -12.09 12.84 -9.95
N PHE A 922 -13.14 12.08 -9.61
CA PHE A 922 -14.26 11.80 -10.51
C PHE A 922 -14.87 13.03 -11.20
N HIS A 923 -15.06 14.14 -10.49
CA HIS A 923 -15.65 15.37 -11.09
C HIS A 923 -14.66 16.09 -12.04
N TRP A 924 -13.35 15.94 -11.80
CA TRP A 924 -12.30 16.39 -12.71
C TRP A 924 -12.25 15.50 -13.97
N ASP A 925 -12.28 14.18 -13.81
CA ASP A 925 -12.34 13.22 -14.93
C ASP A 925 -13.57 13.49 -15.81
N VAL A 926 -14.74 13.63 -15.18
CA VAL A 926 -16.00 13.96 -15.85
C VAL A 926 -15.89 15.28 -16.62
N ALA A 927 -15.28 16.32 -16.06
CA ALA A 927 -15.11 17.62 -16.73
C ALA A 927 -14.14 17.55 -17.91
N TYR A 928 -13.00 16.87 -17.75
CA TYR A 928 -12.03 16.64 -18.82
C TYR A 928 -12.66 15.84 -19.98
N LEU A 929 -13.27 14.70 -19.66
CA LEU A 929 -13.93 13.80 -20.62
C LEU A 929 -15.27 14.36 -21.16
N ALA A 930 -15.86 15.40 -20.56
CA ALA A 930 -17.06 16.06 -21.09
C ALA A 930 -16.79 16.74 -22.44
N SER A 931 -15.58 17.28 -22.64
CA SER A 931 -15.20 17.98 -23.87
C SER A 931 -14.99 17.01 -25.06
N VAL A 932 -14.28 15.90 -24.82
CA VAL A 932 -13.91 14.92 -25.86
C VAL A 932 -14.99 13.85 -26.06
N TYR A 933 -15.49 13.29 -24.96
CA TYR A 933 -16.33 12.09 -24.95
C TYR A 933 -17.79 12.38 -24.53
N GLY A 934 -18.12 13.62 -24.16
CA GLY A 934 -19.48 14.01 -23.82
C GLY A 934 -20.00 13.42 -22.50
N TRP A 935 -19.08 13.06 -21.59
CA TRP A 935 -19.41 12.71 -20.20
C TRP A 935 -20.20 13.84 -19.52
N ARG A 936 -20.94 13.48 -18.47
CA ARG A 936 -21.79 14.41 -17.72
C ARG A 936 -21.73 14.11 -16.24
N ASP A 937 -21.74 15.16 -15.45
CA ASP A 937 -21.90 15.07 -14.01
C ASP A 937 -23.36 14.72 -13.65
N TYR A 938 -23.53 13.89 -12.63
CA TYR A 938 -24.81 13.39 -12.14
C TYR A 938 -24.98 13.80 -10.68
N ASN A 939 -25.75 14.85 -10.44
CA ASN A 939 -26.10 15.31 -9.09
C ASN A 939 -27.16 14.38 -8.43
N ARG A 940 -26.75 13.13 -8.17
CA ARG A 940 -27.46 12.06 -7.46
C ARG A 940 -26.49 10.92 -7.14
N THR A 941 -26.81 10.10 -6.14
CA THR A 941 -26.02 8.90 -5.82
C THR A 941 -26.23 7.76 -6.83
N PHE A 942 -25.15 7.10 -7.23
CA PHE A 942 -25.12 5.85 -8.00
C PHE A 942 -24.37 4.75 -7.21
N ASN A 943 -24.20 3.54 -7.77
CA ASN A 943 -23.50 2.44 -7.07
C ASN A 943 -21.98 2.69 -7.04
N MET A 944 -21.29 2.39 -5.94
CA MET A 944 -19.82 2.51 -5.93
C MET A 944 -19.14 1.44 -6.81
N SER A 945 -17.92 1.70 -7.31
CA SER A 945 -17.14 0.76 -8.14
C SER A 945 -16.83 -0.57 -7.43
N TRP A 946 -16.79 -0.55 -6.09
CA TRP A 946 -16.62 -1.72 -5.22
C TRP A 946 -17.94 -2.28 -4.62
N ASP A 947 -19.12 -1.85 -5.09
CA ASP A 947 -20.40 -2.30 -4.52
C ASP A 947 -20.70 -3.78 -4.85
N GLN A 948 -20.39 -4.68 -3.92
CA GLN A 948 -20.64 -6.12 -4.06
C GLN A 948 -21.88 -6.56 -3.25
N THR A 949 -23.04 -6.62 -3.91
CA THR A 949 -24.35 -6.85 -3.26
C THR A 949 -24.49 -8.19 -2.53
N HIS A 950 -23.81 -9.25 -3.01
CA HIS A 950 -23.81 -10.56 -2.36
C HIS A 950 -22.39 -11.08 -2.20
N VAL A 951 -22.00 -11.38 -0.95
CA VAL A 951 -20.75 -12.07 -0.61
C VAL A 951 -21.06 -13.29 0.25
N ILE A 952 -20.49 -14.45 -0.09
CA ILE A 952 -20.51 -15.66 0.73
C ILE A 952 -19.07 -16.09 0.97
N ASN A 953 -18.60 -15.99 2.21
CA ASN A 953 -17.34 -16.56 2.66
C ASN A 953 -17.63 -17.81 3.51
N TYR A 954 -16.93 -18.90 3.28
CA TYR A 954 -17.06 -20.12 4.09
C TYR A 954 -15.72 -20.78 4.33
N GLY A 955 -15.59 -21.41 5.50
CA GLY A 955 -14.42 -22.19 5.86
C GLY A 955 -14.81 -23.53 6.47
N ILE A 956 -14.06 -24.58 6.16
CA ILE A 956 -14.21 -25.91 6.73
C ILE A 956 -12.82 -26.37 7.19
N ASP A 957 -12.67 -26.61 8.49
CA ASP A 957 -11.46 -27.17 9.07
C ASP A 957 -11.76 -28.59 9.60
N TYR A 958 -10.97 -29.56 9.14
CA TYR A 958 -11.08 -30.96 9.54
C TYR A 958 -9.72 -31.47 10.03
N GLN A 959 -9.64 -31.78 11.33
CA GLN A 959 -8.40 -32.25 11.97
C GLN A 959 -8.60 -33.66 12.53
N HIS A 960 -7.88 -34.62 11.96
CA HIS A 960 -7.98 -36.03 12.34
C HIS A 960 -6.92 -36.39 13.41
N PRO A 961 -7.28 -37.11 14.50
CA PRO A 961 -6.37 -37.48 15.61
C PRO A 961 -5.13 -38.35 15.29
N LYS A 962 -4.77 -38.52 14.02
CA LYS A 962 -3.50 -39.12 13.55
C LYS A 962 -2.56 -38.10 12.89
N GLY A 963 -2.81 -36.80 13.07
CA GLY A 963 -1.98 -35.72 12.54
C GLY A 963 -2.33 -35.24 11.13
N PHE A 964 -3.32 -35.83 10.45
CA PHE A 964 -3.80 -35.33 9.15
C PHE A 964 -4.81 -34.19 9.38
N GLY A 965 -4.59 -33.04 8.72
CA GLY A 965 -5.53 -31.93 8.69
C GLY A 965 -5.84 -31.47 7.27
N LEU A 966 -7.04 -30.92 7.10
CA LEU A 966 -7.56 -30.36 5.85
C LEU A 966 -8.37 -29.11 6.16
N ASN A 967 -7.90 -27.96 5.69
CA ASN A 967 -8.59 -26.69 5.74
C ASN A 967 -8.98 -26.25 4.32
N LEU A 968 -10.24 -25.86 4.16
CA LEU A 968 -10.82 -25.35 2.91
C LEU A 968 -11.43 -23.98 3.19
N ILE A 969 -11.07 -22.98 2.39
CA ILE A 969 -11.68 -21.65 2.42
C ILE A 969 -12.25 -21.37 1.03
N GLY A 970 -13.47 -20.83 0.98
CA GLY A 970 -14.10 -20.42 -0.28
C GLY A 970 -14.80 -19.07 -0.18
N ASN A 971 -14.67 -18.30 -1.25
CA ASN A 971 -15.35 -17.02 -1.47
C ASN A 971 -16.26 -17.15 -2.70
N TYR A 972 -17.44 -16.52 -2.64
CA TYR A 972 -18.28 -16.22 -3.79
C TYR A 972 -18.72 -14.76 -3.70
N GLY A 973 -18.54 -14.00 -4.78
CA GLY A 973 -18.92 -12.60 -4.89
C GLY A 973 -19.81 -12.34 -6.11
N SER A 974 -20.87 -11.55 -5.93
CA SER A 974 -21.58 -10.96 -7.08
C SER A 974 -20.63 -10.04 -7.85
N GLY A 975 -20.70 -10.01 -9.18
CA GLY A 975 -19.76 -9.21 -9.98
C GLY A 975 -19.81 -7.72 -9.67
N LEU A 976 -18.63 -7.10 -9.70
CA LEU A 976 -18.45 -5.67 -9.43
C LEU A 976 -19.13 -4.80 -10.51
N PRO A 977 -19.58 -3.58 -10.16
CA PRO A 977 -20.15 -2.67 -11.15
C PRO A 977 -19.14 -2.14 -12.17
N TYR A 978 -19.63 -1.78 -13.36
CA TYR A 978 -18.88 -0.99 -14.34
C TYR A 978 -19.81 -0.02 -15.08
N THR A 979 -19.25 1.06 -15.63
CA THR A 979 -19.98 2.05 -16.43
C THR A 979 -20.02 1.60 -17.89
N PRO A 980 -21.19 1.36 -18.50
CA PRO A 980 -21.28 0.98 -19.92
C PRO A 980 -20.95 2.16 -20.85
N THR A 981 -20.17 1.90 -21.90
CA THR A 981 -19.79 2.88 -22.91
C THR A 981 -20.20 2.45 -24.32
N ASP A 982 -20.11 3.35 -25.30
CA ASP A 982 -20.07 2.97 -26.72
C ASP A 982 -18.64 2.66 -27.19
N ALA A 983 -18.51 2.29 -28.47
CA ALA A 983 -17.22 2.01 -29.15
C ALA A 983 -16.23 3.20 -29.17
N ARG A 984 -16.61 4.37 -28.65
CA ARG A 984 -15.78 5.58 -28.50
C ARG A 984 -15.58 5.95 -27.01
N GLY A 985 -15.88 5.08 -26.05
CA GLY A 985 -15.70 5.36 -24.62
C GLY A 985 -16.72 6.34 -24.02
N ARG A 986 -17.81 6.64 -24.72
CA ARG A 986 -18.84 7.59 -24.24
C ARG A 986 -19.90 6.84 -23.42
N PRO A 987 -20.25 7.26 -22.20
CA PRO A 987 -21.25 6.57 -21.38
C PRO A 987 -22.61 6.47 -22.08
N ILE A 988 -23.18 5.27 -22.11
CA ILE A 988 -24.51 5.01 -22.71
C ILE A 988 -25.63 4.89 -21.66
N ASP A 989 -25.26 4.81 -20.39
CA ASP A 989 -26.14 4.67 -19.22
C ASP A 989 -25.48 5.34 -18.00
N ASP A 990 -26.12 5.26 -16.83
CA ASP A 990 -25.59 5.81 -15.58
C ASP A 990 -24.23 5.20 -15.17
N PRO A 991 -23.37 5.94 -14.44
CA PRO A 991 -22.13 5.38 -13.88
C PRO A 991 -22.41 4.14 -13.04
N TYR A 992 -21.61 3.09 -13.25
CA TYR A 992 -21.68 1.83 -12.50
C TYR A 992 -23.07 1.16 -12.52
N SER A 993 -23.81 1.27 -13.63
CA SER A 993 -25.14 0.68 -13.80
C SER A 993 -25.12 -0.83 -14.13
N ALA A 994 -24.13 -1.29 -14.89
CA ALA A 994 -23.95 -2.69 -15.24
C ALA A 994 -23.03 -3.42 -14.25
N ARG A 995 -22.97 -4.76 -14.34
CA ARG A 995 -22.12 -5.61 -13.51
C ARG A 995 -21.34 -6.63 -14.33
N MET A 996 -20.12 -6.89 -13.88
CA MET A 996 -19.27 -7.98 -14.36
C MET A 996 -19.86 -9.36 -13.97
N PRO A 997 -19.31 -10.48 -14.47
CA PRO A 997 -19.65 -11.82 -13.99
C PRO A 997 -19.37 -12.01 -12.48
N SER A 998 -20.10 -12.91 -11.82
CA SER A 998 -19.82 -13.30 -10.43
C SER A 998 -18.56 -14.14 -10.31
N THR A 999 -17.75 -13.90 -9.29
CA THR A 999 -16.51 -14.61 -9.02
C THR A 999 -16.72 -15.71 -7.97
N SER A 1000 -15.93 -16.80 -8.05
CA SER A 1000 -15.81 -17.76 -6.95
C SER A 1000 -14.46 -18.45 -6.89
N VAL A 1001 -13.87 -18.47 -5.70
CA VAL A 1001 -12.52 -19.01 -5.43
C VAL A 1001 -12.63 -20.04 -4.31
N VAL A 1002 -11.85 -21.12 -4.41
CA VAL A 1002 -11.69 -22.10 -3.33
C VAL A 1002 -10.21 -22.41 -3.17
N ASN A 1003 -9.66 -22.12 -2.00
CA ASN A 1003 -8.29 -22.42 -1.62
C ASN A 1003 -8.27 -23.55 -0.58
N MET A 1004 -7.21 -24.34 -0.56
CA MET A 1004 -7.11 -25.54 0.26
C MET A 1004 -5.71 -25.73 0.85
N ARG A 1005 -5.64 -25.99 2.15
CA ARG A 1005 -4.43 -26.45 2.84
C ARG A 1005 -4.63 -27.87 3.32
N ALA A 1006 -3.79 -28.80 2.88
CA ALA A 1006 -3.72 -30.16 3.41
C ALA A 1006 -2.39 -30.35 4.14
N TYR A 1007 -2.40 -30.87 5.38
CA TYR A 1007 -1.18 -31.07 6.16
C TYR A 1007 -1.15 -32.41 6.90
N TYR A 1008 0.06 -32.84 7.25
CA TYR A 1008 0.31 -34.04 8.03
C TYR A 1008 1.42 -33.79 9.07
N ASP A 1009 1.06 -33.91 10.34
CA ASP A 1009 1.93 -33.71 11.51
C ASP A 1009 2.59 -35.03 11.96
N LEU A 1010 3.91 -34.99 12.14
CA LEU A 1010 4.79 -36.08 12.55
C LEU A 1010 5.61 -35.66 13.79
N SER A 1011 5.22 -36.14 14.96
CA SER A 1011 6.04 -35.98 16.17
C SER A 1011 7.24 -36.92 16.16
N LEU A 1012 8.44 -36.34 16.08
CA LEU A 1012 9.73 -36.98 16.30
C LEU A 1012 10.18 -36.69 17.76
N MET A 1013 11.14 -37.46 18.29
CA MET A 1013 11.50 -37.45 19.72
C MET A 1013 11.75 -36.06 20.35
N SER A 1014 12.28 -35.12 19.58
CA SER A 1014 12.60 -33.76 20.03
C SER A 1014 12.27 -32.70 18.98
N ALA A 1015 11.34 -32.99 18.06
CA ALA A 1015 10.94 -32.09 16.98
C ALA A 1015 9.56 -32.48 16.44
N ASN A 1016 8.71 -31.50 16.12
CA ASN A 1016 7.49 -31.74 15.35
C ASN A 1016 7.73 -31.33 13.90
N LEU A 1017 7.48 -32.27 12.97
CA LEU A 1017 7.60 -32.09 11.53
C LEU A 1017 6.19 -32.01 10.92
N ARG A 1018 5.81 -30.87 10.36
CA ARG A 1018 4.62 -30.73 9.53
C ARG A 1018 5.03 -30.75 8.06
N ILE A 1019 4.40 -31.60 7.27
CA ILE A 1019 4.44 -31.52 5.81
C ILE A 1019 3.09 -30.97 5.37
N TYR A 1020 3.07 -29.98 4.47
CA TYR A 1020 1.84 -29.40 3.95
C TYR A 1020 1.89 -29.16 2.44
N ALA A 1021 0.71 -29.07 1.85
CA ALA A 1021 0.50 -28.62 0.48
C ALA A 1021 -0.68 -27.63 0.48
N ASP A 1022 -0.40 -26.44 -0.03
CA ASP A 1022 -1.37 -25.36 -0.18
C ASP A 1022 -1.70 -25.20 -1.66
N ILE A 1023 -2.99 -25.07 -1.97
CA ILE A 1023 -3.52 -25.07 -3.33
C ILE A 1023 -4.50 -23.91 -3.47
N ASP A 1024 -4.05 -22.87 -4.17
CA ASP A 1024 -4.86 -21.70 -4.49
C ASP A 1024 -5.61 -21.91 -5.80
N ASN A 1025 -6.87 -21.47 -5.86
CA ASN A 1025 -7.81 -21.75 -6.95
C ASN A 1025 -7.88 -23.26 -7.28
N LEU A 1026 -8.22 -24.08 -6.28
CA LEU A 1026 -8.33 -25.55 -6.35
C LEU A 1026 -9.15 -26.05 -7.57
N LEU A 1027 -10.19 -25.29 -7.94
CA LEU A 1027 -11.11 -25.61 -9.02
C LEU A 1027 -10.60 -25.20 -10.42
N ASP A 1028 -9.47 -24.50 -10.53
CA ASP A 1028 -8.90 -23.97 -11.79
C ASP A 1028 -9.86 -23.01 -12.52
N GLN A 1029 -10.63 -22.24 -11.76
CA GLN A 1029 -11.68 -21.36 -12.28
C GLN A 1029 -11.09 -20.02 -12.74
N THR A 1030 -11.24 -19.69 -14.03
CA THR A 1030 -10.90 -18.37 -14.58
C THR A 1030 -11.98 -17.35 -14.26
N ASN A 1031 -11.89 -16.76 -13.07
CA ASN A 1031 -12.68 -15.58 -12.72
C ASN A 1031 -12.20 -14.36 -13.51
N ILE A 1032 -13.13 -13.45 -13.80
CA ILE A 1032 -12.88 -12.18 -14.49
C ILE A 1032 -12.83 -11.07 -13.45
N TYR A 1033 -11.76 -10.30 -13.44
CA TYR A 1033 -11.57 -9.15 -12.55
C TYR A 1033 -12.01 -7.83 -13.20
N ASN A 1034 -11.85 -7.70 -14.53
CA ASN A 1034 -12.20 -6.50 -15.29
C ASN A 1034 -12.73 -6.85 -16.69
N VAL A 1035 -13.43 -5.91 -17.33
CA VAL A 1035 -14.05 -6.04 -18.65
C VAL A 1035 -13.73 -4.83 -19.53
N PHE A 1036 -14.00 -4.94 -20.84
CA PHE A 1036 -14.13 -3.79 -21.72
C PHE A 1036 -15.52 -3.17 -21.49
N THR A 1037 -15.58 -1.85 -21.32
CA THR A 1037 -16.81 -1.14 -20.92
C THR A 1037 -17.87 -1.07 -22.03
N ASP A 1038 -17.50 -1.36 -23.28
CA ASP A 1038 -18.39 -1.30 -24.44
C ASP A 1038 -19.01 -2.65 -24.82
N THR A 1039 -18.40 -3.77 -24.40
CA THR A 1039 -18.94 -5.14 -24.58
C THR A 1039 -19.43 -5.78 -23.30
N GLY A 1040 -18.84 -5.42 -22.15
CA GLY A 1040 -19.03 -6.13 -20.89
C GLY A 1040 -18.31 -7.49 -20.81
N THR A 1041 -17.41 -7.80 -21.76
CA THR A 1041 -16.59 -9.03 -21.77
C THR A 1041 -15.11 -8.71 -21.52
N ALA A 1042 -14.30 -9.73 -21.23
CA ALA A 1042 -12.88 -9.56 -20.90
C ALA A 1042 -11.94 -9.67 -22.12
N ASP A 1043 -12.48 -10.08 -23.27
CA ASP A 1043 -11.74 -10.63 -24.41
C ASP A 1043 -12.15 -10.07 -25.78
N GLU A 1044 -13.15 -9.17 -25.83
CA GLU A 1044 -13.64 -8.50 -27.03
C GLU A 1044 -13.94 -7.01 -26.75
N SER A 1045 -13.69 -6.14 -27.73
CA SER A 1045 -14.16 -4.74 -27.75
C SER A 1045 -14.71 -4.40 -29.13
N THR A 1046 -15.67 -3.48 -29.20
CA THR A 1046 -16.24 -2.93 -30.44
C THR A 1046 -15.47 -1.72 -30.97
N ASN A 1047 -14.51 -1.18 -30.21
CA ASN A 1047 -13.66 -0.08 -30.64
C ASN A 1047 -12.66 -0.56 -31.74
N PRO A 1048 -12.77 -0.09 -33.00
CA PRO A 1048 -11.96 -0.56 -34.13
C PRO A 1048 -10.48 -0.15 -34.07
N ASN A 1049 -10.09 0.71 -33.11
CA ASN A 1049 -8.70 1.09 -32.85
C ASN A 1049 -8.01 0.14 -31.85
N THR A 1050 -8.71 -0.88 -31.34
CA THR A 1050 -8.13 -1.82 -30.36
C THR A 1050 -7.30 -2.90 -31.05
N SER A 1051 -5.98 -2.81 -30.96
CA SER A 1051 -5.05 -3.84 -31.46
C SER A 1051 -5.34 -5.23 -30.84
N PRO A 1052 -5.17 -6.34 -31.59
CA PRO A 1052 -5.23 -7.70 -31.05
C PRO A 1052 -4.34 -7.93 -29.82
N MET A 1053 -3.19 -7.24 -29.73
CA MET A 1053 -2.32 -7.29 -28.53
C MET A 1053 -2.93 -6.57 -27.32
N TRP A 1054 -3.71 -5.52 -27.53
CA TRP A 1054 -4.36 -4.71 -26.48
C TRP A 1054 -5.68 -5.32 -25.98
N MET A 1055 -6.30 -6.16 -26.82
CA MET A 1055 -7.53 -6.90 -26.54
C MET A 1055 -7.34 -8.07 -25.57
N HIS A 1056 -6.16 -8.69 -25.50
CA HIS A 1056 -5.85 -9.73 -24.50
C HIS A 1056 -4.99 -9.16 -23.37
N ARG A 1057 -5.62 -8.89 -22.21
CA ARG A 1057 -5.00 -8.26 -21.03
C ARG A 1057 -4.81 -9.27 -19.89
N PRO A 1058 -3.63 -9.88 -19.68
CA PRO A 1058 -3.45 -10.98 -18.71
C PRO A 1058 -4.01 -10.72 -17.29
N TYR A 1059 -3.94 -9.48 -16.82
CA TYR A 1059 -4.46 -9.01 -15.52
C TYR A 1059 -5.99 -8.90 -15.42
N TYR A 1060 -6.74 -9.06 -16.53
CA TYR A 1060 -8.20 -9.14 -16.50
C TYR A 1060 -8.73 -10.46 -15.93
N TRP A 1061 -7.88 -11.49 -15.82
CA TRP A 1061 -8.23 -12.82 -15.34
C TRP A 1061 -7.52 -13.17 -14.04
N GLN A 1062 -8.20 -13.92 -13.17
CA GLN A 1062 -7.57 -14.53 -12.02
C GLN A 1062 -6.50 -15.56 -12.45
N ALA A 1063 -5.46 -15.69 -11.62
CA ALA A 1063 -4.43 -16.70 -11.78
C ALA A 1063 -5.01 -18.14 -11.89
N PRO A 1064 -4.42 -19.01 -12.74
CA PRO A 1064 -4.75 -20.43 -12.76
C PRO A 1064 -4.30 -21.11 -11.46
N ARG A 1065 -4.76 -22.36 -11.22
CA ARG A 1065 -4.43 -23.10 -9.99
C ARG A 1065 -2.93 -23.16 -9.75
N HIS A 1066 -2.52 -22.74 -8.55
CA HIS A 1066 -1.17 -22.85 -8.02
C HIS A 1066 -1.09 -23.95 -6.95
N ILE A 1067 0.09 -24.51 -6.73
CA ILE A 1067 0.34 -25.57 -5.74
C ILE A 1067 1.71 -25.33 -5.11
N GLU A 1068 1.72 -24.91 -3.85
CA GLU A 1068 2.94 -24.82 -3.04
C GLU A 1068 3.05 -26.04 -2.11
N ILE A 1069 4.24 -26.65 -2.03
CA ILE A 1069 4.52 -27.75 -1.10
C ILE A 1069 5.57 -27.28 -0.09
N GLY A 1070 5.26 -27.43 1.20
CA GLY A 1070 6.07 -26.92 2.30
C GLY A 1070 6.35 -27.92 3.40
N ILE A 1071 7.42 -27.65 4.14
CA ILE A 1071 7.86 -28.40 5.31
C ILE A 1071 8.15 -27.42 6.43
N THR A 1072 7.53 -27.63 7.59
CA THR A 1072 7.80 -26.90 8.83
C THR A 1072 8.39 -27.84 9.87
N VAL A 1073 9.53 -27.46 10.44
CA VAL A 1073 10.16 -28.12 11.58
C VAL A 1073 10.03 -27.20 12.79
N ARG A 1074 9.51 -27.72 13.91
CA ARG A 1074 9.41 -27.00 15.21
C ARG A 1074 10.18 -27.79 16.28
N LEU A 1075 11.02 -27.08 17.02
CA LEU A 1075 11.89 -27.55 18.12
C LEU A 1075 11.48 -26.86 19.43
#